data_AF-A0A1M4J6W6-F1
#
_entry.id   AF-A0A1M4J6W6-F1
#
_cell.length_a   1.000
_cell.length_b   1.000
_cell.length_c   1.000
_cell.angle_alpha   90.00
_cell.angle_beta   90.00
_cell.angle_gamma   90.00
#
_symmetry.space_group_name_H-M   'P 1'
#
loop_
_entity.id
_entity.type
_entity.pdbx_description
1 polymer ?
#
loop_
_entity_poly.entity_id
_entity_poly.type
_entity_poly.pdbx_seq_one_letter_code
_entity_poly.pdbx_strand_id
1 'polypeptide(L)'
;MPYRSRIATTLLTTTAIAIALPAAAAATALLLPLAQGPALGLVAAATLACAGVLGWAALAAARTLTLASAGLDALVRGELEQIVPATGAPDNAVTQLLRTAQADLRQFHADVGHMASAHAAGACEVALDPARWPGTHRDLAERINSMVAGHIGVNKQAIDCVAEFGRGNFAAPLAAFPGQKAFINEVVEQVRRNLIGLNAEMQRMSDQHEAGEIDAVIDSAQFQGDFRGMADGINRMVGGHIAVKKLALGVVAEFGRGNFDAPLAPLPGKKAFINDTVEHVRGNFKQLIAEINRMSAEHDRGDIDVVIDSARFEGDFRAMGDGINRMVAAHIAVKKLALGVVGEFGRGNFDAPLAQLPGKKAFINDTIEHVRGNFKHLIAEINRMSAEHDKGDIDVVIDTAKFEGDFGAMGNGINQMVAAHIAVKKLAMGVVTEFGRGNFDAPLPGKKAFINDTIEQARGNLRSVADVIKVMGAVADGDLSCKVQGRYEGTFADMQRYVNATIDTLTGIVNEVNGNAATLASASEQLSATAQSLSQAASEQTAGVEETSASLEQMTASISQNSENAKVTDGMAAKASREAAESGEAVRKTVAAMKEIARKISIIDDIAYQTNLLALNAAIEAARAGEHGKGFAVVAAEVRKLAERSQVAAHEIGDVAGSSVDLAESAGHLLDGMVPSIRRTSDLVQEISAASEEQTSGVGQINCAVVQLNQTTQQSAANAEELAATAEEVSSQAEQLQVLMNFFRTGPASAAPAPTPLPRRAPAPPARAPRLRALAGAAPAPAARLDETAFETF
;
A
#
# COMPACT_ATOMS: atom_id res chain seq x y z
N MET A 1 23.38 -52.16 59.38
CA MET A 1 24.07 -52.42 60.66
C MET A 1 23.11 -52.70 61.85
N PRO A 2 22.05 -53.52 61.73
CA PRO A 2 21.05 -53.68 62.81
C PRO A 2 21.51 -54.58 63.97
N TYR A 3 22.66 -55.26 63.85
CA TYR A 3 23.13 -56.25 64.84
C TYR A 3 23.96 -55.64 65.98
N ARG A 4 24.65 -54.51 65.77
CA ARG A 4 25.55 -53.92 66.78
C ARG A 4 24.82 -53.03 67.81
N SER A 5 23.73 -52.36 67.44
CA SER A 5 22.94 -51.57 68.39
C SER A 5 22.21 -52.45 69.40
N ARG A 6 21.61 -53.57 68.93
CA ARG A 6 20.98 -54.56 69.83
C ARG A 6 21.97 -55.11 70.86
N ILE A 7 23.22 -55.40 70.46
CA ILE A 7 24.25 -55.91 71.38
C ILE A 7 24.64 -54.85 72.41
N ALA A 8 24.82 -53.59 72.02
CA ALA A 8 25.17 -52.51 72.95
C ALA A 8 24.04 -52.18 73.94
N THR A 9 22.78 -52.16 73.50
CA THR A 9 21.62 -51.94 74.38
C THR A 9 21.45 -53.09 75.36
N THR A 10 21.63 -54.34 74.89
CA THR A 10 21.52 -55.53 75.75
C THR A 10 22.70 -55.61 76.72
N LEU A 11 23.89 -55.18 76.31
CA LEU A 11 25.05 -55.03 77.21
C LEU A 11 24.78 -53.97 78.26
N LEU A 12 24.36 -52.75 77.91
CA LEU A 12 24.10 -51.67 78.88
C LEU A 12 22.96 -51.96 79.86
N THR A 13 21.89 -52.65 79.44
CA THR A 13 20.84 -53.12 80.36
C THR A 13 21.36 -54.23 81.27
N THR A 14 22.17 -55.17 80.75
CA THR A 14 22.78 -56.20 81.59
C THR A 14 23.86 -55.67 82.51
N THR A 15 24.70 -54.69 82.13
CA THR A 15 25.67 -54.07 83.05
C THR A 15 25.01 -53.18 84.10
N ALA A 16 23.96 -52.42 83.76
CA ALA A 16 23.27 -51.60 84.74
C ALA A 16 22.51 -52.46 85.78
N ILE A 17 21.89 -53.55 85.35
CA ILE A 17 21.29 -54.56 86.25
C ILE A 17 22.39 -55.30 87.04
N ALA A 18 23.52 -55.64 86.40
CA ALA A 18 24.64 -56.33 87.04
C ALA A 18 25.51 -55.44 87.95
N ILE A 19 25.37 -54.12 87.92
CA ILE A 19 26.00 -53.20 88.89
C ILE A 19 25.01 -52.86 90.01
N ALA A 20 23.73 -52.66 89.69
CA ALA A 20 22.70 -52.32 90.68
C ALA A 20 22.36 -53.48 91.64
N LEU A 21 22.33 -54.73 91.16
CA LEU A 21 22.08 -55.90 92.02
C LEU A 21 23.18 -56.12 93.08
N PRO A 22 24.48 -56.16 92.74
CA PRO A 22 25.52 -56.36 93.75
C PRO A 22 25.75 -55.13 94.64
N ALA A 23 25.49 -53.90 94.17
CA ALA A 23 25.53 -52.73 95.05
C ALA A 23 24.38 -52.73 96.07
N ALA A 24 23.17 -53.14 95.67
CA ALA A 24 22.04 -53.35 96.58
C ALA A 24 22.29 -54.52 97.55
N ALA A 25 22.92 -55.60 97.09
CA ALA A 25 23.34 -56.75 97.91
C ALA A 25 24.47 -56.39 98.91
N ALA A 26 25.43 -55.55 98.51
CA ALA A 26 26.50 -55.07 99.38
C ALA A 26 25.98 -54.11 100.46
N ALA A 27 25.01 -53.24 100.13
CA ALA A 27 24.36 -52.36 101.09
C ALA A 27 23.50 -53.14 102.12
N THR A 28 22.85 -54.24 101.71
CA THR A 28 22.15 -55.15 102.63
C THR A 28 23.11 -55.98 103.48
N ALA A 29 24.27 -56.39 102.94
CA ALA A 29 25.29 -57.13 103.69
C ALA A 29 26.00 -56.29 104.77
N LEU A 30 26.17 -54.98 104.57
CA LEU A 30 26.79 -54.10 105.58
C LEU A 30 25.87 -53.74 106.76
N LEU A 31 24.54 -53.80 106.59
CA LEU A 31 23.57 -53.39 107.61
C LEU A 31 22.98 -54.55 108.43
N LEU A 32 23.20 -55.80 108.00
CA LEU A 32 22.66 -57.00 108.64
C LEU A 32 23.17 -57.27 110.09
N PRO A 33 24.39 -56.87 110.52
CA PRO A 33 24.83 -57.11 111.90
C PRO A 33 24.31 -56.10 112.95
N LEU A 34 23.66 -55.00 112.56
CA LEU A 34 23.38 -53.87 113.45
C LEU A 34 21.88 -53.66 113.79
N ALA A 35 20.96 -54.45 113.24
CA ALA A 35 19.52 -54.27 113.45
C ALA A 35 18.92 -55.38 114.34
N GLN A 36 18.56 -55.06 115.59
CA GLN A 36 17.69 -55.90 116.45
C GLN A 36 16.29 -55.26 116.55
N GLY A 37 15.23 -56.06 116.36
CA GLY A 37 13.83 -55.62 116.47
C GLY A 37 13.22 -55.07 115.17
N PRO A 38 12.04 -54.40 115.22
CA PRO A 38 11.18 -54.11 114.05
C PRO A 38 11.78 -53.22 112.94
N ALA A 39 13.05 -52.80 113.07
CA ALA A 39 13.79 -52.00 112.09
C ALA A 39 14.22 -52.77 110.81
N LEU A 40 14.23 -54.11 110.83
CA LEU A 40 14.62 -54.94 109.67
C LEU A 40 13.71 -54.80 108.44
N GLY A 41 12.41 -54.51 108.64
CA GLY A 41 11.47 -54.32 107.53
C GLY A 41 11.69 -53.02 106.74
N LEU A 42 12.15 -51.96 107.41
CA LEU A 42 12.37 -50.64 106.80
C LEU A 42 13.63 -50.58 105.93
N VAL A 43 14.72 -51.25 106.36
CA VAL A 43 15.97 -51.31 105.59
C VAL A 43 15.83 -52.17 104.33
N ALA A 44 15.10 -53.28 104.42
CA ALA A 44 14.78 -54.13 103.26
C ALA A 44 13.86 -53.41 102.25
N ALA A 45 12.86 -52.65 102.73
CA ALA A 45 11.99 -51.85 101.87
C ALA A 45 12.74 -50.70 101.17
N ALA A 46 13.62 -49.99 101.89
CA ALA A 46 14.41 -48.89 101.33
C ALA A 46 15.44 -49.36 100.28
N THR A 47 16.08 -50.51 100.50
CA THR A 47 17.03 -51.10 99.54
C THR A 47 16.32 -51.65 98.29
N LEU A 48 15.15 -52.29 98.44
CA LEU A 48 14.32 -52.69 97.30
C LEU A 48 13.75 -51.49 96.53
N ALA A 49 13.37 -50.40 97.22
CA ALA A 49 12.95 -49.16 96.58
C ALA A 49 14.11 -48.51 95.80
N CYS A 50 15.31 -48.42 96.38
CA CYS A 50 16.50 -47.92 95.68
C CYS A 50 16.90 -48.80 94.50
N ALA A 51 16.85 -50.13 94.63
CA ALA A 51 17.10 -51.05 93.52
C ALA A 51 16.03 -50.91 92.41
N GLY A 52 14.77 -50.70 92.79
CA GLY A 52 13.66 -50.40 91.87
C GLY A 52 13.85 -49.08 91.13
N VAL A 53 14.27 -48.01 91.83
CA VAL A 53 14.55 -46.69 91.24
C VAL A 53 15.78 -46.74 90.34
N LEU A 54 16.87 -47.43 90.73
CA LEU A 54 18.06 -47.62 89.92
C LEU A 54 17.78 -48.50 88.68
N GLY A 55 17.00 -49.57 88.85
CA GLY A 55 16.54 -50.40 87.74
C GLY A 55 15.64 -49.62 86.78
N TRP A 56 14.72 -48.80 87.29
CA TRP A 56 13.88 -47.92 86.49
C TRP A 56 14.70 -46.86 85.74
N ALA A 57 15.68 -46.23 86.40
CA ALA A 57 16.59 -45.26 85.78
C ALA A 57 17.46 -45.91 84.67
N ALA A 58 17.94 -47.13 84.90
CA ALA A 58 18.70 -47.90 83.90
C ALA A 58 17.84 -48.30 82.68
N LEU A 59 16.61 -48.76 82.92
CA LEU A 59 15.63 -49.06 81.87
C LEU A 59 15.24 -47.81 81.08
N ALA A 60 15.07 -46.66 81.76
CA ALA A 60 14.79 -45.37 81.12
C ALA A 60 15.98 -44.90 80.25
N ALA A 61 17.22 -45.04 80.73
CA ALA A 61 18.43 -44.72 79.97
C ALA A 61 18.61 -45.63 78.75
N ALA A 62 18.41 -46.95 78.90
CA ALA A 62 18.49 -47.90 77.80
C ALA A 62 17.42 -47.66 76.73
N ARG A 63 16.18 -47.34 77.14
CA ARG A 63 15.09 -46.98 76.22
C ARG A 63 15.42 -45.71 75.44
N THR A 64 16.01 -44.71 76.11
CA THR A 64 16.48 -43.47 75.49
C THR A 64 17.60 -43.72 74.48
N LEU A 65 18.60 -44.53 74.81
CA LEU A 65 19.68 -44.89 73.87
C LEU A 65 19.18 -45.66 72.65
N THR A 66 18.20 -46.55 72.84
CA THR A 66 17.62 -47.33 71.73
C THR A 66 16.87 -46.42 70.76
N LEU A 67 16.09 -45.49 71.30
CA LEU A 67 15.40 -44.46 70.51
C LEU A 67 16.40 -43.54 69.82
N ALA A 68 17.46 -43.13 70.51
CA ALA A 68 18.49 -42.29 69.94
C ALA A 68 19.20 -42.97 68.76
N SER A 69 19.55 -44.25 68.92
CA SER A 69 20.16 -45.05 67.86
C SER A 69 19.21 -45.26 66.68
N ALA A 70 17.92 -45.50 66.92
CA ALA A 70 16.93 -45.66 65.86
C ALA A 70 16.69 -44.35 65.11
N GLY A 71 16.61 -43.23 65.82
CA GLY A 71 16.48 -41.89 65.22
C GLY A 71 17.69 -41.49 64.41
N LEU A 72 18.90 -41.78 64.89
CA LEU A 72 20.13 -41.61 64.11
C LEU A 72 20.18 -42.51 62.87
N ASP A 73 19.69 -43.75 62.95
CA ASP A 73 19.61 -44.67 61.79
C ASP A 73 18.60 -44.16 60.74
N ALA A 74 17.47 -43.62 61.18
CA ALA A 74 16.48 -42.96 60.31
C ALA A 74 17.05 -41.68 59.67
N LEU A 75 17.80 -40.88 60.43
CA LEU A 75 18.50 -39.69 59.94
C LEU A 75 19.51 -40.05 58.84
N VAL A 76 20.30 -41.10 59.05
CA VAL A 76 21.28 -41.60 58.07
C VAL A 76 20.60 -42.12 56.80
N ARG A 77 19.40 -42.73 56.93
CA ARG A 77 18.61 -43.19 55.78
C ARG A 77 17.83 -42.07 55.07
N GLY A 78 17.82 -40.84 55.62
CA GLY A 78 17.00 -39.75 55.10
C GLY A 78 15.49 -39.94 55.35
N GLU A 79 15.11 -40.86 56.25
CA GLU A 79 13.73 -41.15 56.62
C GLU A 79 13.28 -40.12 57.68
N LEU A 80 13.16 -38.86 57.27
CA LEU A 80 12.85 -37.72 58.15
C LEU A 80 11.52 -37.89 58.91
N GLU A 81 10.62 -38.77 58.44
CA GLU A 81 9.37 -39.13 59.11
C GLU A 81 9.56 -40.00 60.36
N GLN A 82 10.66 -40.75 60.44
CA GLN A 82 10.85 -41.85 61.40
C GLN A 82 11.90 -41.57 62.48
N ILE A 83 12.46 -40.35 62.53
CA ILE A 83 13.56 -40.00 63.45
C ILE A 83 13.12 -40.00 64.93
N VAL A 84 11.90 -39.54 65.24
CA VAL A 84 11.31 -39.63 66.59
C VAL A 84 9.89 -40.19 66.49
N PRO A 85 9.55 -41.28 67.20
CA PRO A 85 8.19 -41.83 67.19
C PRO A 85 7.20 -40.87 67.87
N ALA A 86 6.00 -40.74 67.28
CA ALA A 86 4.99 -39.75 67.65
C ALA A 86 4.42 -39.89 69.08
N THR A 87 4.51 -41.08 69.70
CA THR A 87 3.94 -41.34 71.03
C THR A 87 4.84 -42.24 71.88
N GLY A 88 4.99 -41.88 73.17
CA GLY A 88 5.68 -42.71 74.17
C GLY A 88 7.21 -42.57 74.24
N ALA A 89 7.80 -41.59 73.56
CA ALA A 89 9.22 -41.24 73.72
C ALA A 89 9.44 -40.44 75.02
N PRO A 90 10.44 -40.77 75.85
CA PRO A 90 10.76 -39.99 77.05
C PRO A 90 11.20 -38.59 76.64
N ASP A 91 10.70 -37.56 77.33
CA ASP A 91 11.04 -36.17 77.08
C ASP A 91 12.37 -35.84 77.77
N ASN A 92 13.46 -35.90 77.01
CA ASN A 92 14.81 -35.67 77.51
C ASN A 92 15.66 -35.00 76.44
N ALA A 93 16.85 -34.55 76.83
CA ALA A 93 17.74 -33.77 75.95
C ALA A 93 18.05 -34.47 74.61
N VAL A 94 18.11 -35.80 74.59
CA VAL A 94 18.44 -36.58 73.39
C VAL A 94 17.26 -36.63 72.41
N THR A 95 16.04 -36.86 72.92
CA THR A 95 14.84 -36.86 72.08
C THR A 95 14.49 -35.45 71.61
N GLN A 96 14.74 -34.41 72.41
CA GLN A 96 14.65 -33.01 71.96
C GLN A 96 15.63 -32.71 70.83
N LEU A 97 16.92 -33.06 70.96
CA LEU A 97 17.92 -32.83 69.91
C LEU A 97 17.52 -33.51 68.59
N LEU A 98 16.99 -34.73 68.65
CA LEU A 98 16.53 -35.45 67.47
C LEU A 98 15.28 -34.82 66.84
N ARG A 99 14.33 -34.30 67.64
CA ARG A 99 13.18 -33.55 67.11
C ARG A 99 13.63 -32.26 66.43
N THR A 100 14.58 -31.52 67.02
CA THR A 100 15.13 -30.30 66.41
C THR A 100 15.83 -30.62 65.09
N ALA A 101 16.71 -31.63 65.06
CA ALA A 101 17.39 -32.05 63.84
C ALA A 101 16.40 -32.52 62.74
N GLN A 102 15.35 -33.25 63.14
CA GLN A 102 14.27 -33.69 62.24
C GLN A 102 13.49 -32.49 61.65
N ALA A 103 13.16 -31.49 62.48
CA ALA A 103 12.45 -30.29 62.04
C ALA A 103 13.30 -29.44 61.08
N ASP A 104 14.58 -29.23 61.40
CA ASP A 104 15.50 -28.43 60.57
C ASP A 104 15.69 -29.06 59.19
N LEU A 105 15.92 -30.37 59.12
CA LEU A 105 16.09 -31.07 57.83
C LEU A 105 14.83 -31.11 56.99
N ARG A 106 13.65 -31.25 57.62
CA ARG A 106 12.36 -31.17 56.91
C ARG A 106 12.15 -29.80 56.32
N GLN A 107 12.42 -28.76 57.10
CA GLN A 107 12.25 -27.40 56.64
C GLN A 107 13.26 -27.05 55.54
N PHE A 108 14.51 -27.52 55.63
CA PHE A 108 15.50 -27.33 54.55
C PHE A 108 15.06 -28.02 53.26
N HIS A 109 14.57 -29.26 53.37
CA HIS A 109 14.03 -30.00 52.23
C HIS A 109 12.82 -29.28 51.61
N ALA A 110 11.90 -28.74 52.43
CA ALA A 110 10.76 -27.98 51.96
C ALA A 110 11.16 -26.68 51.25
N ASP A 111 12.14 -25.94 51.79
CA ASP A 111 12.64 -24.69 51.19
C ASP A 111 13.31 -24.97 49.81
N VAL A 112 14.09 -26.06 49.70
CA VAL A 112 14.66 -26.52 48.41
C VAL A 112 13.55 -26.94 47.44
N GLY A 113 12.53 -27.65 47.92
CA GLY A 113 11.37 -28.05 47.13
C GLY A 113 10.57 -26.87 46.59
N HIS A 114 10.38 -25.83 47.41
CA HIS A 114 9.72 -24.60 47.02
C HIS A 114 10.52 -23.83 45.96
N MET A 115 11.85 -23.72 46.12
CA MET A 115 12.70 -23.10 45.11
C MET A 115 12.60 -23.85 43.77
N ALA A 116 12.63 -25.18 43.80
CA ALA A 116 12.51 -26.01 42.60
C ALA A 116 11.16 -25.84 41.89
N SER A 117 10.05 -25.82 42.65
CA SER A 117 8.71 -25.61 42.06
C SER A 117 8.53 -24.19 41.51
N ALA A 118 9.06 -23.17 42.20
CA ALA A 118 9.03 -21.80 41.74
C ALA A 118 9.80 -21.62 40.41
N HIS A 119 10.98 -22.24 40.28
CA HIS A 119 11.76 -22.19 39.03
C HIS A 119 11.05 -22.94 37.90
N ALA A 120 10.45 -24.09 38.17
CA ALA A 120 9.62 -24.80 37.19
C ALA A 120 8.42 -23.96 36.72
N ALA A 121 7.88 -23.09 37.58
CA ALA A 121 6.83 -22.13 37.26
C ALA A 121 7.32 -20.83 36.60
N GLY A 122 8.63 -20.68 36.35
CA GLY A 122 9.23 -19.51 35.69
C GLY A 122 9.70 -18.40 36.63
N ALA A 123 9.52 -18.54 37.96
CA ALA A 123 9.99 -17.58 38.95
C ALA A 123 11.47 -17.83 39.32
N CYS A 124 12.37 -17.66 38.34
CA CYS A 124 13.80 -17.99 38.45
C CYS A 124 14.58 -17.16 39.48
N GLU A 125 14.01 -16.08 40.02
CA GLU A 125 14.66 -15.23 41.03
C GLU A 125 14.56 -15.79 42.45
N VAL A 126 13.69 -16.78 42.69
CA VAL A 126 13.52 -17.41 44.02
C VAL A 126 14.81 -18.15 44.41
N ALA A 127 15.31 -17.91 45.61
CA ALA A 127 16.54 -18.51 46.11
C ALA A 127 16.37 -18.96 47.56
N LEU A 128 17.21 -19.88 48.02
CA LEU A 128 17.28 -20.25 49.44
C LEU A 128 17.82 -19.07 50.25
N ASP A 129 17.30 -18.82 51.45
CA ASP A 129 17.90 -17.85 52.38
C ASP A 129 19.00 -18.52 53.21
N PRO A 130 20.30 -18.21 52.99
CA PRO A 130 21.38 -18.84 53.74
C PRO A 130 21.46 -18.39 55.20
N ALA A 131 20.92 -17.22 55.54
CA ALA A 131 20.96 -16.71 56.91
C ALA A 131 20.14 -17.58 57.87
N ARG A 132 19.08 -18.21 57.35
CA ARG A 132 18.16 -19.11 58.07
C ARG A 132 18.83 -20.40 58.55
N TRP A 133 19.93 -20.81 57.92
CA TRP A 133 20.57 -22.09 58.16
C TRP A 133 21.93 -21.91 58.84
N PRO A 134 22.24 -22.62 59.93
CA PRO A 134 23.57 -22.62 60.53
C PRO A 134 24.48 -23.72 59.95
N GLY A 135 25.80 -23.52 60.08
CA GLY A 135 26.80 -24.55 59.76
C GLY A 135 26.77 -25.00 58.30
N THR A 136 26.86 -26.31 58.07
CA THR A 136 26.92 -26.92 56.73
C THR A 136 25.65 -26.73 55.89
N HIS A 137 24.48 -26.49 56.51
CA HIS A 137 23.25 -26.21 55.75
C HIS A 137 23.27 -24.81 55.11
N ARG A 138 23.98 -23.84 55.71
CA ARG A 138 24.25 -22.54 55.08
C ARG A 138 25.05 -22.69 53.80
N ASP A 139 26.18 -23.38 53.90
CA ASP A 139 27.08 -23.62 52.76
C ASP A 139 26.34 -24.37 51.64
N LEU A 140 25.48 -25.33 51.99
CA LEU A 140 24.65 -26.02 51.01
C LEU A 140 23.65 -25.07 50.33
N ALA A 141 22.97 -24.19 51.07
CA ALA A 141 22.07 -23.19 50.50
C ALA A 141 22.80 -22.22 49.55
N GLU A 142 23.96 -21.71 49.95
CA GLU A 142 24.79 -20.81 49.13
C GLU A 142 25.27 -21.51 47.84
N ARG A 143 25.73 -22.76 47.94
CA ARG A 143 26.14 -23.56 46.78
C ARG A 143 24.99 -23.84 45.82
N ILE A 144 23.82 -24.18 46.34
CA ILE A 144 22.61 -24.40 45.53
C ILE A 144 22.25 -23.11 44.79
N ASN A 145 22.20 -21.97 45.48
CA ASN A 145 21.90 -20.68 44.86
C ASN A 145 22.94 -20.30 43.79
N SER A 146 24.23 -20.48 44.08
CA SER A 146 25.31 -20.19 43.15
C SER A 146 25.22 -21.05 41.88
N MET A 147 24.91 -22.34 42.04
CA MET A 147 24.69 -23.25 40.92
C MET A 147 23.53 -22.76 40.04
N VAL A 148 22.38 -22.44 40.63
CA VAL A 148 21.22 -21.96 39.85
C VAL A 148 21.51 -20.62 39.18
N ALA A 149 22.06 -19.65 39.90
CA ALA A 149 22.43 -18.35 39.35
C ALA A 149 23.38 -18.48 38.15
N GLY A 150 24.33 -19.42 38.21
CA GLY A 150 25.23 -19.72 37.09
C GLY A 150 24.55 -20.38 35.88
N HIS A 151 23.42 -21.06 36.04
CA HIS A 151 22.60 -21.54 34.91
C HIS A 151 21.73 -20.42 34.33
N ILE A 152 21.08 -19.63 35.18
CA ILE A 152 20.25 -18.49 34.77
C ILE A 152 21.09 -17.46 34.02
N GLY A 153 22.28 -17.14 34.50
CA GLY A 153 23.18 -16.16 33.87
C GLY A 153 23.57 -16.54 32.44
N VAL A 154 23.83 -17.83 32.18
CA VAL A 154 24.16 -18.33 30.83
C VAL A 154 22.96 -18.17 29.90
N ASN A 155 21.76 -18.53 30.36
CA ASN A 155 20.54 -18.36 29.56
C ASN A 155 20.28 -16.89 29.25
N LYS A 156 20.43 -15.99 30.24
CA LYS A 156 20.23 -14.56 30.06
C LYS A 156 21.19 -13.98 29.01
N GLN A 157 22.48 -14.29 29.12
CA GLN A 157 23.48 -13.81 28.15
C GLN A 157 23.22 -14.34 26.73
N ALA A 158 22.81 -15.59 26.58
CA ALA A 158 22.44 -16.14 25.28
C ALA A 158 21.20 -15.45 24.69
N ILE A 159 20.17 -15.22 25.50
CA ILE A 159 18.95 -14.51 25.09
C ILE A 159 19.26 -13.06 24.71
N ASP A 160 20.09 -12.36 25.49
CA ASP A 160 20.48 -10.98 25.20
C ASP A 160 21.21 -10.89 23.84
N CYS A 161 22.10 -11.84 23.52
CA CYS A 161 22.75 -11.91 22.21
C CYS A 161 21.76 -12.19 21.07
N VAL A 162 20.80 -13.10 21.28
CA VAL A 162 19.75 -13.37 20.28
C VAL A 162 18.82 -12.17 20.10
N ALA A 163 18.52 -11.43 21.17
CA ALA A 163 17.74 -10.20 21.11
C ALA A 163 18.45 -9.13 20.27
N GLU A 164 19.78 -9.02 20.37
CA GLU A 164 20.58 -8.16 19.49
C GLU A 164 20.50 -8.60 18.02
N PHE A 165 20.49 -9.90 17.73
CA PHE A 165 20.26 -10.39 16.36
C PHE A 165 18.87 -9.99 15.85
N GLY A 166 17.85 -10.03 16.72
CA GLY A 166 16.51 -9.53 16.43
C GLY A 166 16.47 -8.03 16.12
N ARG A 167 17.42 -7.24 16.63
CA ARG A 167 17.61 -5.81 16.30
C ARG A 167 18.51 -5.59 15.07
N GLY A 168 18.97 -6.65 14.41
CA GLY A 168 19.86 -6.58 13.24
C GLY A 168 21.35 -6.48 13.57
N ASN A 169 21.74 -6.52 14.85
CA ASN A 169 23.15 -6.50 15.26
C ASN A 169 23.73 -7.92 15.35
N PHE A 170 24.04 -8.52 14.20
CA PHE A 170 24.60 -9.88 14.16
C PHE A 170 26.02 -9.98 14.72
N ALA A 171 26.73 -8.86 14.88
CA ALA A 171 28.08 -8.83 15.46
C ALA A 171 28.08 -8.79 17.00
N ALA A 172 26.92 -8.81 17.65
CA ALA A 172 26.82 -8.75 19.11
C ALA A 172 27.65 -9.86 19.79
N PRO A 173 28.50 -9.51 20.77
CA PRO A 173 29.39 -10.48 21.41
C PRO A 173 28.64 -11.39 22.37
N LEU A 174 29.01 -12.68 22.40
CA LEU A 174 28.57 -13.63 23.40
C LEU A 174 29.79 -14.14 24.19
N ALA A 175 29.75 -14.01 25.51
CA ALA A 175 30.82 -14.50 26.37
C ALA A 175 31.02 -16.02 26.21
N ALA A 176 32.26 -16.48 26.18
CA ALA A 176 32.58 -17.90 26.03
C ALA A 176 32.18 -18.67 27.30
N PHE A 177 31.28 -19.65 27.14
CA PHE A 177 30.84 -20.49 28.25
C PHE A 177 31.75 -21.71 28.41
N PRO A 178 32.10 -22.11 29.65
CA PRO A 178 33.03 -23.22 29.89
C PRO A 178 32.36 -24.60 29.76
N GLY A 179 33.17 -25.61 29.43
CA GLY A 179 32.76 -27.02 29.42
C GLY A 179 31.62 -27.30 28.45
N GLN A 180 30.63 -28.09 28.87
CA GLN A 180 29.49 -28.47 28.02
C GLN A 180 28.58 -27.28 27.64
N LYS A 181 28.67 -26.15 28.35
CA LYS A 181 27.88 -24.96 28.02
C LYS A 181 28.40 -24.24 26.76
N ALA A 182 29.63 -24.54 26.30
CA ALA A 182 30.23 -23.99 25.08
C ALA A 182 29.42 -24.30 23.82
N PHE A 183 28.62 -25.37 23.81
CA PHE A 183 27.71 -25.70 22.71
C PHE A 183 26.75 -24.54 22.38
N ILE A 184 26.32 -23.76 23.39
CA ILE A 184 25.47 -22.57 23.16
C ILE A 184 26.23 -21.53 22.32
N ASN A 185 27.52 -21.31 22.62
CA ASN A 185 28.36 -20.43 21.81
C ASN A 185 28.43 -20.94 20.38
N GLU A 186 28.75 -22.23 20.18
CA GLU A 186 28.86 -22.83 18.84
C GLU A 186 27.60 -22.65 17.99
N VAL A 187 26.42 -22.86 18.58
CA VAL A 187 25.13 -22.67 17.90
C VAL A 187 24.91 -21.20 17.53
N VAL A 188 25.15 -20.27 18.46
CA VAL A 188 25.00 -18.83 18.19
C VAL A 188 26.01 -18.36 17.14
N GLU A 189 27.26 -18.82 17.19
CA GLU A 189 28.27 -18.54 16.16
C GLU A 189 27.87 -19.10 14.80
N GLN A 190 27.28 -20.30 14.76
CA GLN A 190 26.80 -20.88 13.50
C GLN A 190 25.71 -20.02 12.86
N VAL A 191 24.73 -19.59 13.66
CA VAL A 191 23.66 -18.69 13.20
C VAL A 191 24.24 -17.35 12.74
N ARG A 192 25.17 -16.77 13.52
CA ARG A 192 25.87 -15.53 13.18
C ARG A 192 26.58 -15.63 11.83
N ARG A 193 27.37 -16.69 11.62
CA ARG A 193 28.11 -16.90 10.36
C ARG A 193 27.18 -17.01 9.17
N ASN A 194 26.05 -17.71 9.30
CA ASN A 194 25.07 -17.84 8.22
C ASN A 194 24.43 -16.49 7.86
N LEU A 195 24.01 -15.70 8.86
CA LEU A 195 23.38 -14.39 8.64
C LEU A 195 24.35 -13.38 8.02
N ILE A 196 25.56 -13.27 8.58
CA ILE A 196 26.59 -12.37 8.04
C ILE A 196 27.02 -12.83 6.64
N GLY A 197 27.20 -14.13 6.42
CA GLY A 197 27.58 -14.67 5.12
C GLY A 197 26.54 -14.40 4.04
N LEU A 198 25.25 -14.60 4.34
CA LEU A 198 24.18 -14.32 3.38
C LEU A 198 24.12 -12.82 3.04
N ASN A 199 24.28 -11.95 4.05
CA ASN A 199 24.32 -10.51 3.82
C ASN A 199 25.52 -10.09 2.95
N ALA A 200 26.70 -10.67 3.21
CA ALA A 200 27.89 -10.41 2.42
C ALA A 200 27.74 -10.85 0.95
N GLU A 201 27.13 -12.02 0.70
CA GLU A 201 26.84 -12.46 -0.66
C GLU A 201 25.81 -11.61 -1.39
N MET A 202 24.76 -11.17 -0.68
CA MET A 202 23.79 -10.22 -1.24
C MET A 202 24.48 -8.92 -1.66
N GLN A 203 25.37 -8.40 -0.81
CA GLN A 203 26.15 -7.21 -1.13
C GLN A 203 27.08 -7.45 -2.32
N ARG A 204 27.81 -8.56 -2.35
CA ARG A 204 28.70 -8.94 -3.46
C ARG A 204 27.95 -9.03 -4.79
N MET A 205 26.79 -9.67 -4.81
CA MET A 205 25.95 -9.77 -6.01
C MET A 205 25.45 -8.38 -6.44
N SER A 206 25.02 -7.54 -5.48
CA SER A 206 24.60 -6.16 -5.75
C SER A 206 25.73 -5.36 -6.40
N ASP A 207 26.93 -5.38 -5.82
CA ASP A 207 28.11 -4.67 -6.32
C ASP A 207 28.49 -5.15 -7.74
N GLN A 208 28.38 -6.45 -8.01
CA GLN A 208 28.62 -7.01 -9.34
C GLN A 208 27.57 -6.58 -10.36
N HIS A 209 26.30 -6.50 -9.98
CA HIS A 209 25.24 -6.03 -10.87
C HIS A 209 25.39 -4.54 -11.18
N GLU A 210 25.80 -3.73 -10.21
CA GLU A 210 26.16 -2.33 -10.44
C GLU A 210 27.37 -2.17 -11.37
N ALA A 211 28.35 -3.08 -11.28
CA ALA A 211 29.50 -3.13 -12.19
C ALA A 211 29.14 -3.66 -13.60
N GLY A 212 27.89 -4.09 -13.83
CA GLY A 212 27.41 -4.60 -15.12
C GLY A 212 27.51 -6.12 -15.30
N GLU A 213 28.04 -6.85 -14.32
CA GLU A 213 28.09 -8.32 -14.30
C GLU A 213 26.74 -8.90 -13.85
N ILE A 214 25.70 -8.71 -14.66
CA ILE A 214 24.30 -9.01 -14.31
C ILE A 214 24.01 -10.51 -14.10
N ASP A 215 24.87 -11.40 -14.60
CA ASP A 215 24.69 -12.85 -14.44
C ASP A 215 25.25 -13.37 -13.09
N ALA A 216 25.84 -12.49 -12.27
CA ALA A 216 26.25 -12.82 -10.92
C ALA A 216 25.08 -13.27 -10.03
N VAL A 217 25.32 -14.27 -9.20
CA VAL A 217 24.33 -14.84 -8.27
C VAL A 217 25.00 -15.12 -6.91
N ILE A 218 24.19 -15.28 -5.87
CA ILE A 218 24.65 -15.76 -4.56
C ILE A 218 25.10 -17.21 -4.71
N ASP A 219 26.28 -17.56 -4.20
CA ASP A 219 26.66 -18.97 -4.08
C ASP A 219 25.82 -19.64 -2.99
N SER A 220 24.75 -20.32 -3.36
CA SER A 220 23.83 -20.95 -2.42
C SER A 220 24.38 -22.24 -1.81
N ALA A 221 25.45 -22.82 -2.37
CA ALA A 221 26.02 -24.07 -1.91
C ALA A 221 26.71 -23.95 -0.53
N GLN A 222 27.13 -22.74 -0.15
CA GLN A 222 27.73 -22.48 1.16
C GLN A 222 26.71 -22.44 2.31
N PHE A 223 25.41 -22.36 2.01
CA PHE A 223 24.33 -22.32 3.00
C PHE A 223 23.61 -23.67 3.09
N GLN A 224 22.93 -23.90 4.23
CA GLN A 224 22.13 -25.10 4.48
C GLN A 224 20.74 -24.73 4.99
N GLY A 225 19.78 -25.65 4.84
CA GLY A 225 18.40 -25.47 5.31
C GLY A 225 17.75 -24.21 4.71
N ASP A 226 17.03 -23.47 5.56
CA ASP A 226 16.28 -22.28 5.13
C ASP A 226 17.18 -21.16 4.59
N PHE A 227 18.44 -21.05 5.05
CA PHE A 227 19.39 -20.08 4.49
C PHE A 227 19.73 -20.35 3.02
N ARG A 228 19.84 -21.64 2.65
CA ARG A 228 19.99 -22.01 1.24
C ARG A 228 18.73 -21.72 0.45
N GLY A 229 17.56 -22.02 1.04
CA GLY A 229 16.27 -21.68 0.45
C GLY A 229 16.13 -20.18 0.15
N MET A 230 16.57 -19.33 1.08
CA MET A 230 16.63 -17.87 0.90
C MET A 230 17.57 -17.48 -0.24
N ALA A 231 18.81 -18.00 -0.25
CA ALA A 231 19.78 -17.72 -1.32
C ALA A 231 19.26 -18.14 -2.72
N ASP A 232 18.72 -19.36 -2.84
CA ASP A 232 18.12 -19.86 -4.08
C ASP A 232 16.88 -19.04 -4.50
N GLY A 233 16.09 -18.59 -3.53
CA GLY A 233 14.93 -17.71 -3.75
C GLY A 233 15.33 -16.35 -4.33
N ILE A 234 16.35 -15.72 -3.74
CA ILE A 234 16.92 -14.44 -4.23
C ILE A 234 17.45 -14.62 -5.65
N ASN A 235 18.24 -15.67 -5.90
CA ASN A 235 18.77 -15.98 -7.24
C ASN A 235 17.65 -16.14 -8.28
N ARG A 236 16.56 -16.84 -7.91
CA ARG A 236 15.40 -17.04 -8.79
C ARG A 236 14.67 -15.73 -9.09
N MET A 237 14.50 -14.86 -8.08
CA MET A 237 13.89 -13.55 -8.24
C MET A 237 14.69 -12.70 -9.24
N VAL A 238 16.00 -12.57 -9.00
CA VAL A 238 16.87 -11.73 -9.84
C VAL A 238 17.02 -12.30 -11.25
N GLY A 239 17.27 -13.61 -11.37
CA GLY A 239 17.32 -14.30 -12.66
C GLY A 239 16.02 -14.14 -13.47
N GLY A 240 14.87 -14.16 -12.80
CA GLY A 240 13.57 -13.92 -13.43
C GLY A 240 13.39 -12.50 -13.98
N HIS A 241 14.02 -11.48 -13.38
CA HIS A 241 14.04 -10.12 -13.94
C HIS A 241 15.04 -9.99 -15.09
N ILE A 242 16.21 -10.61 -14.99
CA ILE A 242 17.25 -10.59 -16.04
C ILE A 242 16.74 -11.27 -17.31
N ALA A 243 16.09 -12.44 -17.18
CA ALA A 243 15.55 -13.18 -18.32
C ALA A 243 14.56 -12.33 -19.14
N VAL A 244 13.66 -11.60 -18.46
CA VAL A 244 12.69 -10.71 -19.11
C VAL A 244 13.38 -9.55 -19.83
N LYS A 245 14.38 -8.92 -19.19
CA LYS A 245 15.17 -7.86 -19.82
C LYS A 245 15.91 -8.36 -21.07
N LYS A 246 16.53 -9.54 -21.00
CA LYS A 246 17.22 -10.17 -22.14
C LYS A 246 16.25 -10.46 -23.30
N LEU A 247 15.04 -10.96 -23.02
CA LEU A 247 14.01 -11.19 -24.04
C LEU A 247 13.56 -9.89 -24.72
N ALA A 248 13.25 -8.85 -23.96
CA ALA A 248 12.81 -7.57 -24.50
C ALA A 248 13.89 -6.92 -25.38
N LEU A 249 15.14 -6.91 -24.91
CA LEU A 249 16.28 -6.41 -25.68
C LEU A 249 16.54 -7.22 -26.96
N GLY A 250 16.30 -8.53 -26.92
CA GLY A 250 16.36 -9.37 -28.12
C GLY A 250 15.41 -8.91 -29.22
N VAL A 251 14.17 -8.54 -28.87
CA VAL A 251 13.18 -8.02 -29.84
C VAL A 251 13.57 -6.64 -30.34
N VAL A 252 14.07 -5.76 -29.48
CA VAL A 252 14.60 -4.45 -29.89
C VAL A 252 15.77 -4.61 -30.88
N ALA A 253 16.65 -5.59 -30.66
CA ALA A 253 17.73 -5.90 -31.59
C ALA A 253 17.21 -6.37 -32.97
N GLU A 254 16.14 -7.15 -33.00
CA GLU A 254 15.48 -7.56 -34.25
C GLU A 254 14.81 -6.37 -34.96
N PHE A 255 14.16 -5.46 -34.23
CA PHE A 255 13.63 -4.22 -34.80
C PHE A 255 14.76 -3.38 -35.42
N GLY A 256 15.92 -3.30 -34.77
CA GLY A 256 17.11 -2.64 -35.32
C GLY A 256 17.63 -3.27 -36.61
N ARG A 257 17.33 -4.56 -36.87
CA ARG A 257 17.63 -5.25 -38.14
C ARG A 257 16.50 -5.12 -39.18
N GLY A 258 15.42 -4.42 -38.85
CA GLY A 258 14.23 -4.28 -39.69
C GLY A 258 13.24 -5.45 -39.61
N ASN A 259 13.45 -6.41 -38.70
CA ASN A 259 12.52 -7.51 -38.47
C ASN A 259 11.44 -7.12 -37.43
N PHE A 260 10.41 -6.42 -37.88
CA PHE A 260 9.28 -6.03 -37.03
C PHE A 260 8.28 -7.17 -36.77
N ASP A 261 8.58 -8.41 -37.17
CA ASP A 261 7.75 -9.59 -36.88
C ASP A 261 8.35 -10.49 -35.79
N ALA A 262 9.51 -10.12 -35.23
CA ALA A 262 10.16 -10.85 -34.16
C ALA A 262 9.24 -11.08 -32.95
N PRO A 263 8.97 -12.33 -32.54
CA PRO A 263 7.98 -12.61 -31.51
C PRO A 263 8.51 -12.29 -30.11
N LEU A 264 7.64 -11.76 -29.25
CA LEU A 264 7.87 -11.68 -27.80
C LEU A 264 6.86 -12.59 -27.11
N ALA A 265 7.35 -13.61 -26.39
CA ALA A 265 6.48 -14.48 -25.63
C ALA A 265 5.65 -13.66 -24.61
N PRO A 266 4.36 -14.00 -24.38
CA PRO A 266 3.52 -13.29 -23.41
C PRO A 266 4.11 -13.36 -21.99
N LEU A 267 4.31 -12.21 -21.36
CA LEU A 267 4.82 -12.12 -19.99
C LEU A 267 3.64 -12.05 -18.99
N PRO A 268 3.72 -12.76 -17.85
CA PRO A 268 2.61 -12.84 -16.91
C PRO A 268 2.44 -11.60 -16.04
N GLY A 269 1.21 -11.34 -15.59
CA GLY A 269 0.87 -10.30 -14.63
C GLY A 269 1.29 -8.89 -15.08
N LYS A 270 1.82 -8.08 -14.16
CA LYS A 270 2.27 -6.70 -14.46
C LYS A 270 3.44 -6.62 -15.46
N LYS A 271 4.12 -7.73 -15.76
CA LYS A 271 5.18 -7.77 -16.78
C LYS A 271 4.62 -7.66 -18.21
N ALA A 272 3.32 -7.90 -18.41
CA ALA A 272 2.64 -7.78 -19.70
C ALA A 272 2.75 -6.38 -20.32
N PHE A 273 2.91 -5.32 -19.51
CA PHE A 273 3.17 -3.96 -20.01
C PHE A 273 4.37 -3.88 -20.97
N ILE A 274 5.38 -4.74 -20.81
CA ILE A 274 6.52 -4.82 -21.73
C ILE A 274 6.06 -5.35 -23.10
N ASN A 275 5.18 -6.36 -23.12
CA ASN A 275 4.56 -6.83 -24.35
C ASN A 275 3.77 -5.70 -25.02
N ASP A 276 2.91 -5.00 -24.27
CA ASP A 276 2.09 -3.91 -24.81
C ASP A 276 2.95 -2.80 -25.41
N THR A 277 4.04 -2.43 -24.74
CA THR A 277 4.99 -1.41 -25.23
C THR A 277 5.68 -1.87 -26.52
N VAL A 278 6.17 -3.11 -26.56
CA VAL A 278 6.82 -3.67 -27.76
C VAL A 278 5.84 -3.76 -28.93
N GLU A 279 4.60 -4.18 -28.68
CA GLU A 279 3.55 -4.25 -29.70
C GLU A 279 3.09 -2.87 -30.18
N HIS A 280 3.08 -1.87 -29.29
CA HIS A 280 2.80 -0.49 -29.69
C HIS A 280 3.89 0.05 -30.64
N VAL A 281 5.16 -0.14 -30.31
CA VAL A 281 6.29 0.24 -31.19
C VAL A 281 6.23 -0.53 -32.51
N ARG A 282 5.97 -1.84 -32.46
CA ARG A 282 5.78 -2.70 -33.65
C ARG A 282 4.67 -2.15 -34.54
N GLY A 283 3.54 -1.80 -33.93
CA GLY A 283 2.37 -1.24 -34.59
C GLY A 283 2.71 0.03 -35.36
N ASN A 284 3.40 0.98 -34.71
CA ASN A 284 3.79 2.25 -35.33
C ASN A 284 4.68 2.06 -36.56
N PHE A 285 5.71 1.20 -36.47
CA PHE A 285 6.56 0.88 -37.63
C PHE A 285 5.77 0.22 -38.76
N LYS A 286 4.98 -0.82 -38.47
CA LYS A 286 4.23 -1.55 -39.50
C LYS A 286 3.16 -0.68 -40.16
N GLN A 287 2.49 0.17 -39.39
CA GLN A 287 1.49 1.11 -39.93
C GLN A 287 2.12 2.16 -40.83
N LEU A 288 3.26 2.76 -40.44
CA LEU A 288 3.94 3.73 -41.29
C LEU A 288 4.41 3.09 -42.60
N ILE A 289 5.00 1.88 -42.54
CA ILE A 289 5.39 1.11 -43.72
C ILE A 289 4.18 0.83 -44.62
N ALA A 290 3.04 0.46 -44.03
CA ALA A 290 1.82 0.20 -44.77
C ALA A 290 1.27 1.46 -45.47
N GLU A 291 1.27 2.63 -44.81
CA GLU A 291 0.83 3.89 -45.44
C GLU A 291 1.78 4.34 -46.56
N ILE A 292 3.10 4.17 -46.39
CA ILE A 292 4.08 4.43 -47.46
C ILE A 292 3.78 3.55 -48.68
N ASN A 293 3.59 2.24 -48.46
CA ASN A 293 3.28 1.30 -49.54
C ASN A 293 1.94 1.60 -50.20
N ARG A 294 0.93 2.01 -49.43
CA ARG A 294 -0.38 2.43 -49.95
C ARG A 294 -0.23 3.66 -50.84
N MET A 295 0.39 4.73 -50.35
CA MET A 295 0.61 5.96 -51.12
C MET A 295 1.37 5.66 -52.41
N SER A 296 2.44 4.84 -52.34
CA SER A 296 3.18 4.41 -53.53
C SER A 296 2.26 3.70 -54.53
N ALA A 297 1.43 2.75 -54.08
CA ALA A 297 0.53 2.00 -54.95
C ALA A 297 -0.57 2.88 -55.57
N GLU A 298 -1.10 3.86 -54.85
CA GLU A 298 -2.07 4.81 -55.40
C GLU A 298 -1.44 5.76 -56.42
N HIS A 299 -0.20 6.21 -56.18
CA HIS A 299 0.54 7.05 -57.12
C HIS A 299 0.86 6.29 -58.41
N ASP A 300 1.23 5.01 -58.30
CA ASP A 300 1.44 4.13 -59.45
C ASP A 300 0.14 3.89 -60.25
N ARG A 301 -1.03 3.96 -59.59
CA ARG A 301 -2.36 3.92 -60.24
C ARG A 301 -2.79 5.27 -60.83
N GLY A 302 -2.06 6.34 -60.55
CA GLY A 302 -2.31 7.69 -61.07
C GLY A 302 -3.08 8.61 -60.12
N ASP A 303 -3.49 8.15 -58.93
CA ASP A 303 -4.05 9.01 -57.89
C ASP A 303 -2.94 9.64 -57.06
N ILE A 304 -2.37 10.72 -57.59
CA ILE A 304 -1.20 11.40 -57.02
C ILE A 304 -1.52 12.29 -55.81
N ASP A 305 -2.80 12.54 -55.53
CA ASP A 305 -3.22 13.42 -54.43
C ASP A 305 -3.31 12.66 -53.09
N VAL A 306 -3.25 11.31 -53.12
CA VAL A 306 -3.14 10.48 -51.91
C VAL A 306 -1.85 10.79 -51.17
N VAL A 307 -1.93 11.00 -49.86
CA VAL A 307 -0.80 11.26 -48.98
C VAL A 307 -0.87 10.36 -47.75
N ILE A 308 0.23 10.26 -47.00
CA ILE A 308 0.21 9.59 -45.70
C ILE A 308 -0.63 10.43 -44.74
N ASP A 309 -1.62 9.84 -44.09
CA ASP A 309 -2.35 10.49 -43.00
C ASP A 309 -1.45 10.58 -41.76
N SER A 310 -0.65 11.64 -41.68
CA SER A 310 0.33 11.84 -40.62
C SER A 310 -0.28 12.11 -39.25
N ALA A 311 -1.56 12.54 -39.19
CA ALA A 311 -2.26 12.78 -37.93
C ALA A 311 -2.41 11.51 -37.08
N ARG A 312 -2.44 10.33 -37.72
CA ARG A 312 -2.52 9.01 -37.07
C ARG A 312 -1.25 8.59 -36.34
N PHE A 313 -0.14 9.27 -36.58
CA PHE A 313 1.14 8.99 -35.94
C PHE A 313 1.45 10.08 -34.93
N GLU A 314 2.31 9.80 -33.95
CA GLU A 314 2.77 10.75 -32.94
C GLU A 314 4.29 10.93 -33.00
N GLY A 315 4.78 12.05 -32.44
CA GLY A 315 6.20 12.36 -32.34
C GLY A 315 6.94 12.26 -33.68
N ASP A 316 8.10 11.58 -33.67
CA ASP A 316 8.95 11.46 -34.85
C ASP A 316 8.32 10.66 -35.99
N PHE A 317 7.36 9.76 -35.72
CA PHE A 317 6.62 9.05 -36.77
C PHE A 317 5.71 10.00 -37.56
N ARG A 318 5.09 10.99 -36.89
CA ARG A 318 4.35 12.07 -37.57
C ARG A 318 5.28 12.91 -38.41
N ALA A 319 6.43 13.32 -37.84
CA ALA A 319 7.42 14.11 -38.55
C ALA A 319 7.95 13.39 -39.81
N MET A 320 8.16 12.07 -39.74
CA MET A 320 8.51 11.24 -40.90
C MET A 320 7.41 11.26 -41.97
N GLY A 321 6.13 11.04 -41.58
CA GLY A 321 5.00 11.11 -42.50
C GLY A 321 4.86 12.48 -43.18
N ASP A 322 4.93 13.57 -42.42
CA ASP A 322 4.90 14.94 -42.93
C ASP A 322 6.06 15.24 -43.88
N GLY A 323 7.25 14.76 -43.53
CA GLY A 323 8.45 14.89 -44.36
C GLY A 323 8.30 14.23 -45.73
N ILE A 324 7.77 12.99 -45.75
CA ILE A 324 7.47 12.26 -46.98
C ILE A 324 6.43 13.01 -47.82
N ASN A 325 5.32 13.43 -47.20
CA ASN A 325 4.26 14.19 -47.87
C ASN A 325 4.79 15.47 -48.52
N ARG A 326 5.61 16.24 -47.79
CA ARG A 326 6.23 17.47 -48.30
C ARG A 326 7.13 17.21 -49.50
N MET A 327 7.94 16.15 -49.45
CA MET A 327 8.80 15.76 -50.56
C MET A 327 7.98 15.43 -51.81
N VAL A 328 6.93 14.62 -51.68
CA VAL A 328 6.09 14.22 -52.81
C VAL A 328 5.30 15.41 -53.36
N ALA A 329 4.68 16.21 -52.49
CA ALA A 329 3.97 17.44 -52.88
C ALA A 329 4.87 18.39 -53.68
N ALA A 330 6.14 18.55 -53.29
CA ALA A 330 7.09 19.40 -54.02
C ALA A 330 7.39 18.88 -55.45
N HIS A 331 7.39 17.55 -55.66
CA HIS A 331 7.53 16.98 -57.00
C HIS A 331 6.24 17.11 -57.83
N ILE A 332 5.08 16.90 -57.21
CA ILE A 332 3.77 17.05 -57.86
C ILE A 332 3.54 18.50 -58.29
N ALA A 333 3.84 19.48 -57.43
CA ALA A 333 3.65 20.89 -57.71
C ALA A 333 4.37 21.33 -58.99
N VAL A 334 5.62 20.90 -59.19
CA VAL A 334 6.39 21.22 -60.41
C VAL A 334 5.77 20.58 -61.65
N LYS A 335 5.29 19.34 -61.56
CA LYS A 335 4.60 18.66 -62.66
C LYS A 335 3.26 19.35 -62.99
N LYS A 336 2.47 19.72 -61.99
CA LYS A 336 1.20 20.46 -62.16
C LYS A 336 1.46 21.85 -62.78
N LEU A 337 2.53 22.55 -62.39
CA LEU A 337 2.91 23.84 -62.98
C LEU A 337 3.27 23.71 -64.46
N ALA A 338 4.09 22.72 -64.82
CA ALA A 338 4.47 22.46 -66.20
C ALA A 338 3.25 22.06 -67.06
N LEU A 339 2.40 21.16 -66.55
CA LEU A 339 1.15 20.76 -67.22
C LEU A 339 0.15 21.92 -67.31
N GLY A 340 0.14 22.83 -66.34
CA GLY A 340 -0.67 24.04 -66.37
C GLY A 340 -0.32 24.92 -67.56
N VAL A 341 0.97 25.16 -67.82
CA VAL A 341 1.42 25.93 -68.99
C VAL A 341 1.13 25.20 -70.30
N VAL A 342 1.27 23.87 -70.34
CA VAL A 342 0.83 23.07 -71.50
C VAL A 342 -0.69 23.16 -71.70
N GLY A 343 -1.47 23.21 -70.61
CA GLY A 343 -2.92 23.45 -70.64
C GLY A 343 -3.26 24.84 -71.19
N GLU A 344 -2.51 25.88 -70.81
CA GLU A 344 -2.63 27.23 -71.37
C GLU A 344 -2.30 27.27 -72.87
N PHE A 345 -1.28 26.53 -73.31
CA PHE A 345 -1.00 26.35 -74.74
C PHE A 345 -2.18 25.68 -75.45
N GLY A 346 -2.81 24.67 -74.83
CA GLY A 346 -4.03 24.04 -75.33
C GLY A 346 -5.23 24.99 -75.43
N ARG A 347 -5.26 26.06 -74.61
CA ARG A 347 -6.24 27.16 -74.67
C ARG A 347 -5.83 28.30 -75.62
N GLY A 348 -4.66 28.20 -76.26
CA GLY A 348 -4.11 29.20 -77.16
C GLY A 348 -3.36 30.36 -76.49
N ASN A 349 -3.15 30.32 -75.17
CA ASN A 349 -2.39 31.31 -74.43
C ASN A 349 -0.90 30.95 -74.39
N PHE A 350 -0.18 31.30 -75.46
CA PHE A 350 1.27 31.07 -75.55
C PHE A 350 2.11 32.09 -74.80
N ASP A 351 1.50 33.05 -74.10
CA ASP A 351 2.20 34.01 -73.23
C ASP A 351 2.20 33.61 -71.75
N ALA A 352 1.52 32.51 -71.41
CA ALA A 352 1.42 32.00 -70.04
C ALA A 352 2.79 31.87 -69.36
N PRO A 353 3.06 32.62 -68.27
CA PRO A 353 4.38 32.64 -67.67
C PRO A 353 4.69 31.31 -66.98
N LEU A 354 5.91 30.81 -67.13
CA LEU A 354 6.44 29.70 -66.35
C LEU A 354 7.55 30.22 -65.44
N ALA A 355 7.39 30.09 -64.14
CA ALA A 355 8.41 30.48 -63.18
C ALA A 355 9.72 29.70 -63.40
N GLN A 356 10.87 30.37 -63.22
CA GLN A 356 12.18 29.74 -63.39
C GLN A 356 12.38 28.65 -62.32
N LEU A 357 12.56 27.41 -62.76
CA LEU A 357 12.77 26.29 -61.84
C LEU A 357 14.26 26.15 -61.48
N PRO A 358 14.60 25.86 -60.20
CA PRO A 358 15.98 25.83 -59.75
C PRO A 358 16.73 24.54 -60.15
N GLY A 359 18.05 24.67 -60.30
CA GLY A 359 18.96 23.54 -60.52
C GLY A 359 18.62 22.72 -61.77
N LYS A 360 18.67 21.40 -61.67
CA LYS A 360 18.38 20.49 -62.80
C LYS A 360 16.92 20.53 -63.28
N LYS A 361 16.00 21.17 -62.53
CA LYS A 361 14.60 21.32 -62.97
C LYS A 361 14.43 22.35 -64.10
N ALA A 362 15.43 23.20 -64.35
CA ALA A 362 15.39 24.24 -65.38
C ALA A 362 15.22 23.69 -66.82
N PHE A 363 15.60 22.44 -67.09
CA PHE A 363 15.36 21.82 -68.40
C PHE A 363 13.88 21.80 -68.82
N ILE A 364 12.94 21.79 -67.85
CA ILE A 364 11.50 21.91 -68.10
C ILE A 364 11.17 23.29 -68.69
N ASN A 365 11.82 24.36 -68.19
CA ASN A 365 11.67 25.70 -68.74
C ASN A 365 12.13 25.73 -70.20
N ASP A 366 13.32 25.23 -70.49
CA ASP A 366 13.89 25.24 -71.86
C ASP A 366 12.99 24.52 -72.87
N THR A 367 12.42 23.37 -72.47
CA THR A 367 11.53 22.58 -73.34
C THR A 367 10.22 23.30 -73.61
N ILE A 368 9.60 23.90 -72.58
CA ILE A 368 8.35 24.65 -72.73
C ILE A 368 8.56 25.90 -73.59
N GLU A 369 9.67 26.62 -73.41
CA GLU A 369 9.98 27.81 -74.22
C GLU A 369 10.25 27.47 -75.69
N HIS A 370 10.87 26.31 -75.96
CA HIS A 370 11.05 25.84 -77.33
C HIS A 370 9.71 25.58 -78.04
N VAL A 371 8.78 24.91 -77.36
CA VAL A 371 7.41 24.67 -77.88
C VAL A 371 6.66 25.99 -78.05
N ARG A 372 6.75 26.91 -77.08
CA ARG A 372 6.17 28.26 -77.12
C ARG A 372 6.62 29.03 -78.36
N GLY A 373 7.91 28.97 -78.66
CA GLY A 373 8.51 29.63 -79.82
C GLY A 373 7.89 29.17 -81.13
N ASN A 374 7.74 27.86 -81.32
CA ASN A 374 7.16 27.29 -82.54
C ASN A 374 5.70 27.73 -82.76
N PHE A 375 4.87 27.69 -81.70
CA PHE A 375 3.49 28.16 -81.78
C PHE A 375 3.40 29.66 -82.07
N LYS A 376 4.19 30.49 -81.38
CA LYS A 376 4.20 31.95 -81.60
C LYS A 376 4.65 32.32 -83.00
N HIS A 377 5.64 31.63 -83.56
CA HIS A 377 6.11 31.87 -84.93
C HIS A 377 5.03 31.52 -85.96
N LEU A 378 4.32 30.40 -85.78
CA LEU A 378 3.22 30.03 -86.68
C LEU A 378 2.05 31.02 -86.58
N ILE A 379 1.68 31.43 -85.37
CA ILE A 379 0.64 32.45 -85.15
C ILE A 379 1.05 33.79 -85.75
N ALA A 380 2.31 34.18 -85.65
CA ALA A 380 2.81 35.40 -86.27
C ALA A 380 2.68 35.35 -87.81
N GLU A 381 2.96 34.21 -88.46
CA GLU A 381 2.75 34.05 -89.90
C GLU A 381 1.25 34.01 -90.27
N ILE A 382 0.40 33.36 -89.46
CA ILE A 382 -1.06 33.39 -89.65
C ILE A 382 -1.60 34.82 -89.52
N ASN A 383 -1.16 35.57 -88.51
CA ASN A 383 -1.55 36.96 -88.29
C ASN A 383 -1.00 37.88 -89.37
N ARG A 384 0.20 37.62 -89.89
CA ARG A 384 0.76 38.33 -91.05
C ARG A 384 -0.14 38.12 -92.26
N MET A 385 -0.44 36.86 -92.59
CA MET A 385 -1.35 36.52 -93.68
C MET A 385 -2.73 37.17 -93.47
N SER A 386 -3.31 37.10 -92.27
CA SER A 386 -4.58 37.74 -91.93
C SER A 386 -4.51 39.27 -92.05
N ALA A 387 -3.45 39.91 -91.58
CA ALA A 387 -3.28 41.35 -91.63
C ALA A 387 -3.08 41.85 -93.07
N GLU A 388 -2.39 41.10 -93.91
CA GLU A 388 -2.30 41.39 -95.35
C GLU A 388 -3.64 41.16 -96.05
N HIS A 389 -4.38 40.10 -95.70
CA HIS A 389 -5.76 39.88 -96.18
C HIS A 389 -6.72 41.01 -95.75
N ASP A 390 -6.61 41.51 -94.51
CA ASP A 390 -7.39 42.64 -93.99
C ASP A 390 -7.03 43.96 -94.68
N LYS A 391 -5.76 44.15 -95.07
CA LYS A 391 -5.31 45.26 -95.92
C LYS A 391 -5.76 45.13 -97.38
N GLY A 392 -6.43 44.03 -97.72
CA GLY A 392 -7.01 43.77 -99.03
C GLY A 392 -6.13 42.95 -99.96
N ASP A 393 -4.91 42.61 -99.55
CA ASP A 393 -4.01 41.73 -100.28
C ASP A 393 -4.27 40.27 -99.86
N ILE A 394 -5.31 39.69 -100.46
CA ILE A 394 -5.85 38.36 -100.14
C ILE A 394 -5.05 37.20 -100.74
N ASP A 395 -3.93 37.48 -101.42
CA ASP A 395 -3.07 36.51 -102.08
C ASP A 395 -1.85 36.12 -101.23
N VAL A 396 -1.64 36.80 -100.10
CA VAL A 396 -0.58 36.45 -99.15
C VAL A 396 -0.90 35.11 -98.52
N VAL A 397 0.09 34.22 -98.42
CA VAL A 397 -0.08 32.90 -97.81
C VAL A 397 1.04 32.62 -96.81
N ILE A 398 0.82 31.68 -95.90
CA ILE A 398 1.84 31.26 -94.95
C ILE A 398 2.97 30.54 -95.70
N ASP A 399 4.21 30.92 -95.43
CA ASP A 399 5.41 30.28 -95.96
C ASP A 399 5.74 29.01 -95.15
N THR A 400 5.28 27.87 -95.68
CA THR A 400 5.27 26.59 -94.96
C THR A 400 6.64 25.91 -94.88
N ALA A 401 7.64 26.39 -95.63
CA ALA A 401 9.00 25.85 -95.62
C ALA A 401 9.80 26.19 -94.34
N LYS A 402 9.32 27.14 -93.52
CA LYS A 402 9.95 27.59 -92.28
C LYS A 402 9.59 26.73 -91.05
N PHE A 403 8.71 25.75 -91.21
CA PHE A 403 8.18 24.94 -90.11
C PHE A 403 8.46 23.46 -90.35
N GLU A 404 8.98 22.77 -89.33
CA GLU A 404 9.27 21.33 -89.38
C GLU A 404 8.09 20.49 -88.86
N GLY A 405 7.92 19.29 -89.40
CA GLY A 405 6.88 18.33 -88.98
C GLY A 405 5.45 18.85 -89.18
N ASP A 406 4.56 18.52 -88.25
CA ASP A 406 3.12 18.82 -88.36
C ASP A 406 2.79 20.33 -88.37
N PHE A 407 3.70 21.19 -87.90
CA PHE A 407 3.54 22.65 -88.02
C PHE A 407 3.59 23.15 -89.47
N GLY A 408 4.38 22.51 -90.34
CA GLY A 408 4.38 22.79 -91.78
C GLY A 408 3.13 22.25 -92.50
N ALA A 409 2.62 21.10 -92.06
CA ALA A 409 1.36 20.54 -92.55
C ALA A 409 0.16 21.43 -92.18
N MET A 410 0.13 21.99 -90.96
CA MET A 410 -0.87 22.96 -90.52
C MET A 410 -0.86 24.23 -91.38
N GLY A 411 0.30 24.80 -91.69
CA GLY A 411 0.40 25.95 -92.59
C GLY A 411 -0.15 25.68 -94.00
N ASN A 412 0.11 24.48 -94.55
CA ASN A 412 -0.41 24.10 -95.88
C ASN A 412 -1.93 23.92 -95.87
N GLY A 413 -2.49 23.33 -94.81
CA GLY A 413 -3.93 23.21 -94.62
C GLY A 413 -4.64 24.56 -94.48
N ILE A 414 -4.02 25.52 -93.77
CA ILE A 414 -4.54 26.89 -93.63
C ILE A 414 -4.58 27.61 -94.98
N ASN A 415 -3.52 27.50 -95.80
CA ASN A 415 -3.47 28.08 -97.15
C ASN A 415 -4.60 27.52 -98.05
N GLN A 416 -4.88 26.22 -97.98
CA GLN A 416 -5.97 25.60 -98.75
C GLN A 416 -7.37 26.02 -98.26
N MET A 417 -7.54 26.17 -96.94
CA MET A 417 -8.81 26.56 -96.32
C MET A 417 -9.17 28.02 -96.61
N VAL A 418 -8.19 28.93 -96.58
CA VAL A 418 -8.35 30.34 -96.97
C VAL A 418 -8.82 30.45 -98.41
N ALA A 419 -8.20 29.72 -99.34
CA ALA A 419 -8.55 29.72 -100.76
C ALA A 419 -10.03 29.29 -100.99
N ALA A 420 -10.53 28.33 -100.22
CA ALA A 420 -11.92 27.88 -100.29
C ALA A 420 -12.92 28.88 -99.65
N HIS A 421 -12.52 29.57 -98.57
CA HIS A 421 -13.38 30.54 -97.87
C HIS A 421 -13.51 31.90 -98.59
N ILE A 422 -12.48 32.37 -99.30
CA ILE A 422 -12.51 33.64 -100.08
C ILE A 422 -13.65 33.64 -101.11
N ALA A 423 -13.98 32.47 -101.67
CA ALA A 423 -15.03 32.33 -102.68
C ALA A 423 -16.47 32.41 -102.13
N VAL A 424 -16.71 32.04 -100.86
CA VAL A 424 -18.07 31.98 -100.26
C VAL A 424 -18.32 33.11 -99.24
N LYS A 425 -17.28 33.65 -98.59
CA LYS A 425 -17.39 34.70 -97.55
C LYS A 425 -17.83 36.07 -98.06
N LYS A 426 -17.52 36.45 -99.32
CA LYS A 426 -17.93 37.75 -99.88
C LYS A 426 -19.46 37.95 -99.95
N LEU A 427 -20.26 36.89 -99.93
CA LEU A 427 -21.72 36.95 -100.04
C LEU A 427 -22.47 36.65 -98.73
N ALA A 428 -21.86 35.98 -97.74
CA ALA A 428 -22.51 35.62 -96.47
C ALA A 428 -22.12 36.51 -95.26
N MET A 429 -20.96 37.18 -95.30
CA MET A 429 -20.47 38.05 -94.19
C MET A 429 -21.36 39.28 -93.94
N GLY A 430 -22.17 39.72 -94.91
CA GLY A 430 -23.06 40.88 -94.74
C GLY A 430 -24.12 40.70 -93.66
N VAL A 431 -24.55 39.46 -93.36
CA VAL A 431 -25.64 39.21 -92.38
C VAL A 431 -25.15 38.62 -91.06
N VAL A 432 -24.05 37.88 -91.07
CA VAL A 432 -23.39 37.40 -89.82
C VAL A 432 -22.75 38.54 -89.03
N THR A 433 -22.27 39.60 -89.69
CA THR A 433 -21.66 40.77 -89.03
C THR A 433 -22.67 41.53 -88.16
N GLU A 434 -23.95 41.54 -88.53
CA GLU A 434 -25.00 42.17 -87.73
C GLU A 434 -25.41 41.31 -86.52
N PHE A 435 -25.43 39.97 -86.65
CA PHE A 435 -25.65 39.05 -85.51
C PHE A 435 -24.52 39.13 -84.48
N GLY A 436 -23.26 39.25 -84.93
CA GLY A 436 -22.10 39.44 -84.05
C GLY A 436 -22.09 40.77 -83.28
N ARG A 437 -22.91 41.75 -83.69
CA ARG A 437 -23.11 43.04 -83.01
C ARG A 437 -24.35 43.08 -82.11
N GLY A 438 -25.05 41.96 -81.95
CA GLY A 438 -26.30 41.87 -81.19
C GLY A 438 -27.54 42.40 -81.92
N ASN A 439 -27.42 42.78 -83.20
CA ASN A 439 -28.55 43.20 -84.03
C ASN A 439 -29.13 42.00 -84.79
N PHE A 440 -30.05 41.29 -84.13
CA PHE A 440 -30.67 40.11 -84.71
C PHE A 440 -31.69 40.41 -85.82
N ASP A 441 -32.02 41.68 -86.10
CA ASP A 441 -33.05 42.08 -87.08
C ASP A 441 -32.52 42.38 -88.50
N ALA A 442 -31.28 41.98 -88.82
CA ALA A 442 -30.64 42.29 -90.10
C ALA A 442 -31.29 41.63 -91.35
N PRO A 443 -31.36 42.34 -92.50
CA PRO A 443 -31.99 41.83 -93.72
C PRO A 443 -31.14 40.78 -94.48
N LEU A 444 -31.79 39.72 -94.95
CA LEU A 444 -31.19 38.53 -95.58
C LEU A 444 -30.69 38.80 -97.02
N PRO A 445 -29.56 38.21 -97.48
CA PRO A 445 -29.05 38.45 -98.82
C PRO A 445 -29.52 37.36 -99.79
N GLY A 446 -30.44 37.71 -100.69
CA GLY A 446 -30.81 36.90 -101.87
C GLY A 446 -31.91 35.84 -101.65
N LYS A 447 -32.22 35.11 -102.74
CA LYS A 447 -33.37 34.20 -102.86
C LYS A 447 -32.97 32.70 -102.87
N LYS A 448 -32.14 32.25 -101.93
CA LYS A 448 -31.92 30.82 -101.69
C LYS A 448 -32.54 30.42 -100.35
N ALA A 449 -33.64 29.67 -100.40
CA ALA A 449 -34.48 29.31 -99.25
C ALA A 449 -33.69 28.74 -98.07
N PHE A 450 -32.68 27.90 -98.33
CA PHE A 450 -31.87 27.27 -97.29
C PHE A 450 -31.09 28.27 -96.41
N ILE A 451 -30.49 29.33 -96.98
CA ILE A 451 -29.71 30.32 -96.22
C ILE A 451 -30.62 31.20 -95.36
N ASN A 452 -31.80 31.55 -95.90
CA ASN A 452 -32.77 32.40 -95.22
C ASN A 452 -33.48 31.66 -94.07
N ASP A 453 -33.90 30.40 -94.29
CA ASP A 453 -34.49 29.56 -93.24
C ASP A 453 -33.48 29.28 -92.12
N THR A 454 -32.20 29.08 -92.47
CA THR A 454 -31.12 28.87 -91.49
C THR A 454 -30.88 30.13 -90.64
N ILE A 455 -30.96 31.34 -91.21
CA ILE A 455 -30.77 32.59 -90.45
C ILE A 455 -31.96 32.89 -89.53
N GLU A 456 -33.21 32.59 -89.96
CA GLU A 456 -34.39 32.73 -89.10
C GLU A 456 -34.43 31.67 -87.98
N GLN A 457 -34.06 30.42 -88.27
CA GLN A 457 -33.90 29.38 -87.24
C GLN A 457 -32.79 29.74 -86.25
N ALA A 458 -31.68 30.30 -86.71
CA ALA A 458 -30.63 30.83 -85.85
C ALA A 458 -31.13 31.99 -84.97
N ARG A 459 -31.93 32.92 -85.51
CA ARG A 459 -32.54 34.02 -84.74
C ARG A 459 -33.45 33.53 -83.62
N GLY A 460 -34.31 32.55 -83.90
CA GLY A 460 -35.20 31.95 -82.89
C GLY A 460 -34.44 31.25 -81.75
N ASN A 461 -33.39 30.50 -82.11
CA ASN A 461 -32.54 29.81 -81.15
C ASN A 461 -31.67 30.77 -80.32
N LEU A 462 -31.17 31.86 -80.90
CA LEU A 462 -30.34 32.84 -80.21
C LEU A 462 -31.09 33.66 -79.13
N ARG A 463 -32.44 33.69 -79.16
CA ARG A 463 -33.24 34.27 -78.07
C ARG A 463 -33.13 33.49 -76.76
N SER A 464 -32.86 32.18 -76.80
CA SER A 464 -32.66 31.38 -75.58
C SER A 464 -31.42 31.83 -74.79
N VAL A 465 -30.42 32.36 -75.48
CA VAL A 465 -29.18 32.87 -74.87
C VAL A 465 -29.47 34.12 -74.04
N ALA A 466 -30.40 34.99 -74.50
CA ALA A 466 -30.81 36.17 -73.75
C ALA A 466 -31.55 35.80 -72.45
N ASP A 467 -32.41 34.78 -72.47
CA ASP A 467 -33.12 34.28 -71.29
C ASP A 467 -32.14 33.66 -70.27
N VAL A 468 -31.15 32.91 -70.74
CA VAL A 468 -30.07 32.36 -69.90
C VAL A 468 -29.20 33.47 -69.32
N ILE A 469 -28.82 34.49 -70.09
CA ILE A 469 -28.06 35.65 -69.59
C ILE A 469 -28.82 36.35 -68.46
N LYS A 470 -30.13 36.54 -68.61
CA LYS A 470 -30.97 37.16 -67.58
C LYS A 470 -30.98 36.35 -66.28
N VAL A 471 -31.16 35.02 -66.37
CA VAL A 471 -31.19 34.16 -65.17
C VAL A 471 -29.80 34.01 -64.55
N MET A 472 -28.74 33.87 -65.35
CA MET A 472 -27.37 33.82 -64.84
C MET A 472 -26.93 35.16 -64.22
N GLY A 473 -27.45 36.29 -64.71
CA GLY A 473 -27.31 37.59 -64.05
C GLY A 473 -27.93 37.59 -62.65
N ALA A 474 -29.15 37.05 -62.51
CA ALA A 474 -29.79 36.89 -61.20
C ALA A 474 -29.00 35.98 -60.26
N VAL A 475 -28.46 34.86 -60.76
CA VAL A 475 -27.60 33.93 -59.99
C VAL A 475 -26.31 34.60 -59.53
N ALA A 476 -25.68 35.43 -60.38
CA ALA A 476 -24.48 36.20 -60.03
C ALA A 476 -24.74 37.23 -58.91
N ASP A 477 -25.96 37.78 -58.87
CA ASP A 477 -26.44 38.68 -57.80
C ASP A 477 -26.95 37.92 -56.56
N GLY A 478 -26.80 36.59 -56.53
CA GLY A 478 -27.21 35.73 -55.41
C GLY A 478 -28.68 35.29 -55.43
N ASP A 479 -29.46 35.63 -56.45
CA ASP A 479 -30.85 35.21 -56.57
C ASP A 479 -30.97 33.84 -57.27
N LEU A 480 -31.14 32.80 -56.44
CA LEU A 480 -31.35 31.40 -56.88
C LEU A 480 -32.83 31.05 -57.07
N SER A 481 -33.75 32.02 -56.91
CA SER A 481 -35.20 31.78 -57.04
C SER A 481 -35.69 31.79 -58.50
N CYS A 482 -34.88 32.31 -59.42
CA CYS A 482 -35.21 32.45 -60.83
C CYS A 482 -34.78 31.21 -61.64
N LYS A 483 -35.63 30.73 -62.55
CA LYS A 483 -35.30 29.64 -63.49
C LYS A 483 -35.52 30.06 -64.93
N VAL A 484 -34.77 29.46 -65.86
CA VAL A 484 -34.95 29.68 -67.30
C VAL A 484 -36.25 29.00 -67.75
N GLN A 485 -37.17 29.78 -68.30
CA GLN A 485 -38.51 29.36 -68.75
C GLN A 485 -38.61 29.44 -70.27
N GLY A 486 -39.09 28.38 -70.92
CA GLY A 486 -39.21 28.32 -72.38
C GLY A 486 -39.26 26.89 -72.90
N ARG A 487 -39.56 26.73 -74.19
CA ARG A 487 -39.40 25.48 -74.94
C ARG A 487 -38.28 25.68 -75.96
N TYR A 488 -37.11 25.11 -75.69
CA TYR A 488 -35.98 25.13 -76.60
C TYR A 488 -35.73 23.73 -77.15
N GLU A 489 -34.97 23.62 -78.23
CA GLU A 489 -34.65 22.35 -78.89
C GLU A 489 -33.13 22.12 -78.95
N GLY A 490 -32.73 20.84 -79.01
CA GLY A 490 -31.33 20.45 -79.08
C GLY A 490 -30.48 20.98 -77.92
N THR A 491 -29.28 21.46 -78.24
CA THR A 491 -28.29 21.94 -77.25
C THR A 491 -28.78 23.13 -76.42
N PHE A 492 -29.76 23.90 -76.90
CA PHE A 492 -30.35 25.01 -76.14
C PHE A 492 -31.31 24.51 -75.04
N ALA A 493 -31.99 23.37 -75.26
CA ALA A 493 -32.77 22.69 -74.22
C ALA A 493 -31.86 22.09 -73.14
N ASP A 494 -30.73 21.51 -73.57
CA ASP A 494 -29.70 21.02 -72.65
C ASP A 494 -29.12 22.17 -71.80
N MET A 495 -28.87 23.34 -72.40
CA MET A 495 -28.44 24.56 -71.68
C MET A 495 -29.45 24.98 -70.60
N GLN A 496 -30.74 25.07 -70.93
CA GLN A 496 -31.79 25.36 -69.94
C GLN A 496 -31.79 24.32 -68.80
N ARG A 497 -31.71 23.03 -69.12
CA ARG A 497 -31.71 21.95 -68.14
C ARG A 497 -30.51 22.05 -67.20
N TYR A 498 -29.30 22.27 -67.73
CA TYR A 498 -28.09 22.36 -66.91
C TYR A 498 -28.05 23.62 -66.05
N VAL A 499 -28.50 24.77 -66.57
CA VAL A 499 -28.62 26.01 -65.77
C VAL A 499 -29.60 25.80 -64.62
N ASN A 500 -30.80 25.29 -64.89
CA ASN A 500 -31.79 25.05 -63.85
C ASN A 500 -31.33 23.98 -62.83
N ALA A 501 -30.67 22.91 -63.29
CA ALA A 501 -30.10 21.90 -62.41
C ALA A 501 -28.99 22.47 -61.51
N THR A 502 -28.15 23.36 -62.03
CA THR A 502 -27.13 24.06 -61.24
C THR A 502 -27.75 24.93 -60.15
N ILE A 503 -28.81 25.66 -60.49
CA ILE A 503 -29.58 26.48 -59.53
C ILE A 503 -30.20 25.61 -58.44
N ASP A 504 -30.77 24.45 -58.81
CA ASP A 504 -31.33 23.49 -57.85
C ASP A 504 -30.25 22.90 -56.93
N THR A 505 -29.10 22.52 -57.47
CA THR A 505 -27.97 22.01 -56.67
C THR A 505 -27.43 23.08 -55.71
N LEU A 506 -27.21 24.31 -56.18
CA LEU A 506 -26.74 25.41 -55.33
C LEU A 506 -27.76 25.75 -54.24
N THR A 507 -29.06 25.75 -54.57
CA THR A 507 -30.14 25.95 -53.60
C THR A 507 -30.13 24.86 -52.53
N GLY A 508 -29.92 23.59 -52.92
CA GLY A 508 -29.78 22.47 -51.99
C GLY A 508 -28.59 22.65 -51.03
N ILE A 509 -27.42 22.98 -51.57
CA ILE A 509 -26.19 23.21 -50.78
C ILE A 509 -26.38 24.38 -49.80
N VAL A 510 -26.93 25.51 -50.23
CA VAL A 510 -27.18 26.67 -49.34
C VAL A 510 -28.12 26.31 -48.19
N ASN A 511 -29.19 25.55 -48.48
CA ASN A 511 -30.13 25.10 -47.46
C ASN A 511 -29.48 24.13 -46.46
N GLU A 512 -28.64 23.20 -46.94
CA GLU A 512 -27.89 22.27 -46.09
C GLU A 512 -26.88 22.99 -45.20
N VAL A 513 -26.14 23.96 -45.73
CA VAL A 513 -25.20 24.79 -44.96
C VAL A 513 -25.94 25.59 -43.88
N ASN A 514 -27.08 26.21 -44.21
CA ASN A 514 -27.91 26.90 -43.22
C ASN A 514 -28.44 25.95 -42.12
N GLY A 515 -28.88 24.75 -42.48
CA GLY A 515 -29.31 23.73 -41.52
C GLY A 515 -28.17 23.25 -40.60
N ASN A 516 -26.97 23.06 -41.15
CA ASN A 516 -25.79 22.68 -40.39
C ASN A 516 -25.33 23.81 -39.46
N ALA A 517 -25.34 25.06 -39.92
CA ALA A 517 -25.00 26.22 -39.10
C ALA A 517 -25.98 26.42 -37.93
N ALA A 518 -27.29 26.23 -38.15
CA ALA A 518 -28.29 26.25 -37.07
C ALA A 518 -28.06 25.13 -36.04
N THR A 519 -27.70 23.94 -36.51
CA THR A 519 -27.35 22.81 -35.63
C THR A 519 -26.09 23.10 -34.82
N LEU A 520 -25.07 23.70 -35.44
CA LEU A 520 -23.82 24.07 -34.79
C LEU A 520 -24.01 25.15 -33.72
N ALA A 521 -24.85 26.15 -33.98
CA ALA A 521 -25.23 27.15 -33.00
C ALA A 521 -25.91 26.51 -31.78
N SER A 522 -26.87 25.60 -32.00
CA SER A 522 -27.55 24.88 -30.91
C SER A 522 -26.59 23.99 -30.11
N ALA A 523 -25.67 23.28 -30.77
CA ALA A 523 -24.65 22.48 -30.09
C ALA A 523 -23.72 23.34 -29.23
N SER A 524 -23.39 24.56 -29.69
CA SER A 524 -22.58 25.53 -28.95
C SER A 524 -23.27 26.01 -27.68
N GLU A 525 -24.58 26.30 -27.74
CA GLU A 525 -25.38 26.63 -26.55
C GLU A 525 -25.37 25.48 -25.52
N GLN A 526 -25.46 24.23 -25.98
CA GLN A 526 -25.36 23.06 -25.10
C GLN A 526 -23.97 22.91 -24.47
N LEU A 527 -22.92 23.15 -25.25
CA LEU A 527 -21.53 23.14 -24.77
C LEU A 527 -21.32 24.21 -23.69
N SER A 528 -21.81 25.43 -23.92
CA SER A 528 -21.78 26.53 -22.95
C SER A 528 -22.50 26.17 -21.65
N ALA A 529 -23.71 25.58 -21.73
CA ALA A 529 -24.43 25.12 -20.55
C ALA A 529 -23.69 24.01 -19.78
N THR A 530 -22.98 23.13 -20.51
CA THR A 530 -22.15 22.07 -19.92
C THR A 530 -20.93 22.65 -19.22
N ALA A 531 -20.26 23.63 -19.84
CA ALA A 531 -19.15 24.36 -19.25
C ALA A 531 -19.57 25.07 -17.95
N GLN A 532 -20.70 25.76 -17.95
CA GLN A 532 -21.26 26.41 -16.76
C GLN A 532 -21.51 25.40 -15.62
N SER A 533 -22.08 24.24 -15.96
CA SER A 533 -22.34 23.17 -14.99
C SER A 533 -21.05 22.57 -14.43
N LEU A 534 -20.05 22.38 -15.27
CA LEU A 534 -18.73 21.89 -14.86
C LEU A 534 -18.01 22.90 -13.94
N SER A 535 -18.07 24.19 -14.27
CA SER A 535 -17.52 25.26 -13.43
C SER A 535 -18.17 25.31 -12.05
N GLN A 536 -19.50 25.13 -11.99
CA GLN A 536 -20.23 25.06 -10.72
C GLN A 536 -19.81 23.83 -9.90
N ALA A 537 -19.76 22.65 -10.53
CA ALA A 537 -19.32 21.42 -9.87
C ALA A 537 -17.89 21.51 -9.35
N ALA A 538 -16.96 22.12 -10.12
CA ALA A 538 -15.60 22.36 -9.68
C ALA A 538 -15.53 23.31 -8.46
N SER A 539 -16.40 24.33 -8.42
CA SER A 539 -16.49 25.24 -7.27
C SER A 539 -17.01 24.53 -6.01
N GLU A 540 -18.05 23.71 -6.15
CA GLU A 540 -18.59 22.90 -5.06
C GLU A 540 -17.57 21.86 -4.56
N GLN A 541 -16.83 21.24 -5.48
CA GLN A 541 -15.77 20.29 -5.15
C GLN A 541 -14.59 20.97 -4.45
N THR A 542 -14.28 22.22 -4.78
CA THR A 542 -13.24 23.01 -4.09
C THR A 542 -13.64 23.23 -2.63
N ALA A 543 -14.89 23.61 -2.36
CA ALA A 543 -15.39 23.77 -1.00
C ALA A 543 -15.32 22.44 -0.20
N GLY A 544 -15.68 21.32 -0.83
CA GLY A 544 -15.57 19.99 -0.19
C GLY A 544 -14.13 19.58 0.10
N VAL A 545 -13.18 19.95 -0.77
CA VAL A 545 -11.74 19.74 -0.56
C VAL A 545 -11.23 20.57 0.61
N GLU A 546 -11.64 21.83 0.72
CA GLU A 546 -11.26 22.70 1.86
C GLU A 546 -11.78 22.16 3.19
N GLU A 547 -13.06 21.73 3.25
CA GLU A 547 -13.65 21.14 4.46
C GLU A 547 -12.96 19.82 4.85
N THR A 548 -12.63 18.99 3.85
CA THR A 548 -11.89 17.75 4.09
C THR A 548 -10.48 18.04 4.60
N SER A 549 -9.79 19.04 4.03
CA SER A 549 -8.45 19.45 4.48
C SER A 549 -8.48 19.93 5.93
N ALA A 550 -9.44 20.78 6.30
CA ALA A 550 -9.62 21.24 7.68
C ALA A 550 -9.90 20.07 8.64
N SER A 551 -10.71 19.10 8.21
CA SER A 551 -11.00 17.89 8.99
C SER A 551 -9.75 17.02 9.18
N LEU A 552 -8.89 16.92 8.17
CA LEU A 552 -7.61 16.21 8.25
C LEU A 552 -6.60 16.90 9.15
N GLU A 553 -6.53 18.23 9.14
CA GLU A 553 -5.70 18.98 10.09
C GLU A 553 -6.15 18.73 11.53
N GLN A 554 -7.45 18.80 11.80
CA GLN A 554 -8.02 18.51 13.11
C GLN A 554 -7.78 17.05 13.54
N MET A 555 -7.89 16.11 12.59
CA MET A 555 -7.63 14.70 12.83
C MET A 555 -6.15 14.45 13.15
N THR A 556 -5.24 15.07 12.40
CA THR A 556 -3.78 14.99 12.63
C THR A 556 -3.44 15.51 14.03
N ALA A 557 -4.01 16.66 14.43
CA ALA A 557 -3.84 17.20 15.76
C ALA A 557 -4.34 16.23 16.85
N SER A 558 -5.51 15.62 16.64
CA SER A 558 -6.10 14.65 17.58
C SER A 558 -5.27 13.37 17.70
N ILE A 559 -4.75 12.84 16.59
CA ILE A 559 -3.89 11.66 16.59
C ILE A 559 -2.55 11.96 17.28
N SER A 560 -1.94 13.11 16.99
CA SER A 560 -0.72 13.54 17.67
C SER A 560 -0.94 13.68 19.18
N GLN A 561 -2.08 14.24 19.58
CA GLN A 561 -2.44 14.34 21.00
C GLN A 561 -2.69 12.96 21.63
N ASN A 562 -3.30 12.01 20.92
CA ASN A 562 -3.50 10.64 21.40
C ASN A 562 -2.16 9.90 21.59
N SER A 563 -1.22 10.04 20.65
CA SER A 563 0.12 9.47 20.77
C SER A 563 0.86 10.03 21.99
N GLU A 564 0.79 11.34 22.22
CA GLU A 564 1.41 11.97 23.40
C GLU A 564 0.73 11.51 24.70
N ASN A 565 -0.61 11.50 24.74
CA ASN A 565 -1.37 10.99 25.88
C ASN A 565 -1.01 9.53 26.20
N ALA A 566 -0.82 8.70 25.16
CA ALA A 566 -0.37 7.32 25.33
C ALA A 566 1.03 7.27 25.96
N LYS A 567 2.00 8.03 25.44
CA LYS A 567 3.37 8.09 26.02
C LYS A 567 3.37 8.53 27.48
N VAL A 568 2.59 9.57 27.82
CA VAL A 568 2.44 10.02 29.21
C VAL A 568 1.80 8.94 30.08
N THR A 569 0.76 8.27 29.58
CA THR A 569 0.05 7.20 30.31
C THR A 569 0.94 5.97 30.54
N ASP A 570 1.75 5.58 29.56
CA ASP A 570 2.75 4.51 29.69
C ASP A 570 3.78 4.85 30.78
N GLY A 571 4.29 6.09 30.77
CA GLY A 571 5.19 6.58 31.81
C GLY A 571 4.56 6.54 33.22
N MET A 572 3.28 6.92 33.33
CA MET A 572 2.52 6.85 34.58
C MET A 572 2.29 5.41 35.03
N ALA A 573 1.93 4.50 34.12
CA ALA A 573 1.76 3.08 34.41
C ALA A 573 3.07 2.43 34.87
N ALA A 574 4.18 2.70 34.17
CA ALA A 574 5.50 2.23 34.57
C ALA A 574 5.92 2.74 35.95
N LYS A 575 5.61 4.01 36.27
CA LYS A 575 5.84 4.58 37.61
C LYS A 575 4.97 3.90 38.67
N ALA A 576 3.66 3.76 38.43
CA ALA A 576 2.74 3.10 39.35
C ALA A 576 3.12 1.64 39.60
N SER A 577 3.59 0.92 38.58
CA SER A 577 4.09 -0.45 38.71
C SER A 577 5.31 -0.53 39.63
N ARG A 578 6.24 0.44 39.55
CA ARG A 578 7.40 0.52 40.46
C ARG A 578 6.97 0.82 41.89
N GLU A 579 6.12 1.82 42.09
CA GLU A 579 5.62 2.20 43.42
C GLU A 579 4.81 1.08 44.08
N ALA A 580 4.01 0.34 43.31
CA ALA A 580 3.30 -0.84 43.81
C ALA A 580 4.26 -1.98 44.20
N ALA A 581 5.33 -2.21 43.43
CA ALA A 581 6.35 -3.21 43.75
C ALA A 581 7.13 -2.85 45.02
N GLU A 582 7.51 -1.57 45.18
CA GLU A 582 8.15 -1.06 46.41
C GLU A 582 7.20 -1.16 47.62
N SER A 583 5.92 -0.83 47.43
CA SER A 583 4.89 -0.98 48.47
C SER A 583 4.72 -2.44 48.89
N GLY A 584 4.71 -3.37 47.93
CA GLY A 584 4.67 -4.81 48.21
C GLY A 584 5.86 -5.27 49.04
N GLU A 585 7.05 -4.73 48.77
CA GLU A 585 8.25 -5.01 49.56
C GLU A 585 8.17 -4.46 50.98
N ALA A 586 7.65 -3.24 51.17
CA ALA A 586 7.41 -2.67 52.49
C ALA A 586 6.40 -3.50 53.30
N VAL A 587 5.33 -3.99 52.65
CA VAL A 587 4.34 -4.88 53.28
C VAL A 587 4.99 -6.22 53.68
N ARG A 588 5.81 -6.84 52.81
CA ARG A 588 6.56 -8.07 53.15
C ARG A 588 7.45 -7.90 54.37
N LYS A 589 8.16 -6.77 54.48
CA LYS A 589 8.96 -6.43 55.67
C LYS A 589 8.10 -6.26 56.91
N THR A 590 6.93 -5.65 56.77
CA THR A 590 5.96 -5.47 57.86
C THR A 590 5.42 -6.82 58.36
N VAL A 591 5.05 -7.74 57.45
CA VAL A 591 4.63 -9.11 57.77
C VAL A 591 5.72 -9.84 58.55
N ALA A 592 6.98 -9.74 58.11
CA ALA A 592 8.11 -10.37 58.80
C ALA A 592 8.28 -9.83 60.24
N ALA A 593 8.19 -8.52 60.44
CA ALA A 593 8.25 -7.89 61.76
C ALA A 593 7.06 -8.32 62.64
N MET A 594 5.84 -8.34 62.11
CA MET A 594 4.64 -8.77 62.86
C MET A 594 4.71 -10.25 63.27
N LYS A 595 5.24 -11.13 62.41
CA LYS A 595 5.52 -12.53 62.76
C LYS A 595 6.57 -12.66 63.86
N GLU A 596 7.53 -11.75 63.93
CA GLU A 596 8.49 -11.70 65.03
C GLU A 596 7.83 -11.25 66.33
N ILE A 597 7.01 -10.21 66.29
CA ILE A 597 6.22 -9.73 67.44
C ILE A 597 5.34 -10.86 67.97
N ALA A 598 4.57 -11.54 67.12
CA ALA A 598 3.72 -12.66 67.51
C ALA A 598 4.51 -13.77 68.23
N ARG A 599 5.71 -14.12 67.73
CA ARG A 599 6.62 -15.07 68.40
C ARG A 599 7.08 -14.57 69.76
N LYS A 600 7.49 -13.30 69.89
CA LYS A 600 7.95 -12.75 71.17
C LYS A 600 6.81 -12.72 72.19
N ILE A 601 5.59 -12.44 71.75
CA ILE A 601 4.39 -12.43 72.60
C ILE A 601 4.03 -13.85 73.07
N SER A 602 4.14 -14.86 72.20
CA SER A 602 3.98 -16.27 72.63
C SER A 602 5.01 -16.67 73.70
N ILE A 603 6.25 -16.20 73.60
CA ILE A 603 7.26 -16.43 74.66
C ILE A 603 6.87 -15.71 75.96
N ILE A 604 6.30 -14.50 75.89
CA ILE A 604 5.83 -13.76 77.07
C ILE A 604 4.65 -14.49 77.74
N ASP A 605 3.73 -15.05 76.94
CA ASP A 605 2.63 -15.89 77.43
C ASP A 605 3.16 -17.12 78.19
N ASP A 606 4.15 -17.83 77.62
CA ASP A 606 4.83 -18.96 78.27
C ASP A 606 5.52 -18.55 79.59
N ILE A 607 6.21 -17.40 79.62
CA ILE A 607 6.85 -16.88 80.83
C ILE A 607 5.80 -16.53 81.89
N ALA A 608 4.69 -15.90 81.50
CA ALA A 608 3.60 -15.57 82.40
C ALA A 608 2.97 -16.86 82.99
N TYR A 609 2.76 -17.88 82.17
CA TYR A 609 2.27 -19.19 82.61
C TYR A 609 3.23 -19.87 83.59
N GLN A 610 4.53 -19.89 83.31
CA GLN A 610 5.55 -20.43 84.22
C GLN A 610 5.62 -19.65 85.54
N THR A 611 5.52 -18.31 85.47
CA THR A 611 5.51 -17.44 86.65
C THR A 611 4.27 -17.70 87.52
N ASN A 612 3.12 -17.94 86.90
CA ASN A 612 1.89 -18.33 87.59
C ASN A 612 2.05 -19.66 88.34
N LEU A 613 2.68 -20.66 87.71
CA LEU A 613 2.99 -21.96 88.34
C LEU A 613 4.03 -21.85 89.47
N LEU A 614 5.07 -21.04 89.30
CA LEU A 614 6.07 -20.75 90.33
C LEU A 614 5.45 -20.05 91.54
N ALA A 615 4.58 -19.07 91.29
CA ALA A 615 3.84 -18.36 92.33
C ALA A 615 2.87 -19.28 93.09
N LEU A 616 2.23 -20.22 92.38
CA LEU A 616 1.41 -21.27 93.00
C LEU A 616 2.25 -22.17 93.90
N ASN A 617 3.41 -22.63 93.43
CA ASN A 617 4.34 -23.45 94.22
C ASN A 617 4.84 -22.68 95.46
N ALA A 618 5.17 -21.40 95.31
CA ALA A 618 5.57 -20.54 96.43
C ALA A 618 4.44 -20.31 97.44
N ALA A 619 3.19 -20.17 96.98
CA ALA A 619 2.02 -20.06 97.85
C ALA A 619 1.76 -21.36 98.64
N ILE A 620 1.95 -22.53 98.01
CA ILE A 620 1.86 -23.83 98.68
C ILE A 620 2.95 -23.97 99.75
N GLU A 621 4.20 -23.62 99.44
CA GLU A 621 5.30 -23.74 100.40
C GLU A 621 5.19 -22.71 101.54
N ALA A 622 4.67 -21.51 101.25
CA ALA A 622 4.34 -20.52 102.27
C ALA A 622 3.22 -21.00 103.21
N ALA A 623 2.20 -21.71 102.69
CA ALA A 623 1.17 -22.35 103.51
C ALA A 623 1.75 -23.49 104.36
N ARG A 624 2.74 -24.22 103.82
CA ARG A 624 3.45 -25.31 104.52
C ARG A 624 4.34 -24.81 105.67
N ALA A 625 4.89 -23.60 105.56
CA ALA A 625 5.72 -22.96 106.58
C ALA A 625 4.93 -22.32 107.75
N GLY A 626 3.60 -22.34 107.73
CA GLY A 626 2.75 -21.87 108.83
C GLY A 626 2.88 -20.36 109.12
N GLU A 627 3.00 -19.97 110.40
CA GLU A 627 3.06 -18.55 110.81
C GLU A 627 4.27 -17.79 110.21
N HIS A 628 5.38 -18.47 109.92
CA HIS A 628 6.58 -17.85 109.33
C HIS A 628 6.43 -17.56 107.82
N GLY A 629 5.44 -18.16 107.15
CA GLY A 629 5.20 -18.01 105.71
C GLY A 629 4.19 -16.92 105.32
N LYS A 630 3.50 -16.28 106.27
CA LYS A 630 2.39 -15.35 105.99
C LYS A 630 2.77 -14.18 105.07
N GLY A 631 3.95 -13.59 105.25
CA GLY A 631 4.45 -12.52 104.38
C GLY A 631 4.76 -13.01 102.96
N PHE A 632 5.34 -14.21 102.84
CA PHE A 632 5.62 -14.85 101.55
C PHE A 632 4.35 -15.25 100.80
N ALA A 633 3.30 -15.70 101.50
CA ALA A 633 2.02 -16.07 100.90
C ALA A 633 1.33 -14.89 100.21
N VAL A 634 1.39 -13.68 100.81
CA VAL A 634 0.83 -12.46 100.22
C VAL A 634 1.60 -12.06 98.95
N VAL A 635 2.94 -12.10 98.99
CA VAL A 635 3.78 -11.82 97.82
C VAL A 635 3.51 -12.83 96.70
N ALA A 636 3.41 -14.13 97.03
CA ALA A 636 3.12 -15.18 96.06
C ALA A 636 1.73 -14.99 95.40
N ALA A 637 0.70 -14.62 96.16
CA ALA A 637 -0.62 -14.31 95.61
C ALA A 637 -0.60 -13.10 94.66
N GLU A 638 0.16 -12.05 95.00
CA GLU A 638 0.26 -10.86 94.15
C GLU A 638 1.06 -11.13 92.87
N VAL A 639 2.16 -11.90 92.95
CA VAL A 639 2.92 -12.36 91.77
C VAL A 639 2.03 -13.23 90.88
N ARG A 640 1.20 -14.11 91.47
CA ARG A 640 0.26 -14.95 90.71
C ARG A 640 -0.76 -14.12 89.94
N LYS A 641 -1.37 -13.14 90.61
CA LYS A 641 -2.35 -12.23 89.98
C LYS A 641 -1.72 -11.37 88.88
N LEU A 642 -0.47 -10.95 89.06
CA LEU A 642 0.29 -10.24 88.03
C LEU A 642 0.61 -11.14 86.83
N ALA A 643 0.95 -12.41 87.07
CA ALA A 643 1.20 -13.40 86.03
C ALA A 643 -0.07 -13.71 85.23
N GLU A 644 -1.22 -13.96 85.89
CA GLU A 644 -2.52 -14.13 85.23
C GLU A 644 -2.89 -12.90 84.38
N ARG A 645 -2.69 -11.67 84.90
CA ARG A 645 -2.89 -10.44 84.12
C ARG A 645 -1.95 -10.32 82.92
N SER A 646 -0.69 -10.70 83.07
CA SER A 646 0.30 -10.67 81.99
C SER A 646 -0.03 -11.67 80.90
N GLN A 647 -0.59 -12.83 81.28
CA GLN A 647 -1.02 -13.88 80.37
C GLN A 647 -2.22 -13.43 79.53
N VAL A 648 -3.23 -12.83 80.16
CA VAL A 648 -4.38 -12.25 79.44
C VAL A 648 -3.91 -11.17 78.45
N ALA A 649 -3.03 -10.27 78.88
CA ALA A 649 -2.49 -9.23 77.99
C ALA A 649 -1.65 -9.80 76.84
N ALA A 650 -0.85 -10.85 77.10
CA ALA A 650 -0.09 -11.54 76.05
C ALA A 650 -1.01 -12.21 75.02
N HIS A 651 -2.09 -12.85 75.47
CA HIS A 651 -3.09 -13.44 74.57
C HIS A 651 -3.76 -12.38 73.69
N GLU A 652 -4.24 -11.28 74.29
CA GLU A 652 -4.88 -10.18 73.54
C GLU A 652 -3.93 -9.55 72.51
N ILE A 653 -2.66 -9.34 72.85
CA ILE A 653 -1.66 -8.84 71.88
C ILE A 653 -1.37 -9.90 70.81
N GLY A 654 -1.36 -11.19 71.17
CA GLY A 654 -1.19 -12.30 70.24
C GLY A 654 -2.27 -12.34 69.18
N ASP A 655 -3.54 -12.20 69.59
CA ASP A 655 -4.69 -12.14 68.68
C ASP A 655 -4.63 -10.92 67.74
N VAL A 656 -4.26 -9.76 68.27
CA VAL A 656 -4.06 -8.53 67.47
C VAL A 656 -2.89 -8.69 66.49
N ALA A 657 -1.78 -9.29 66.92
CA ALA A 657 -0.63 -9.53 66.06
C ALA A 657 -0.96 -10.54 64.95
N GLY A 658 -1.68 -11.62 65.27
CA GLY A 658 -2.14 -12.62 64.30
C GLY A 658 -3.05 -12.02 63.24
N SER A 659 -4.11 -11.33 63.66
CA SER A 659 -5.01 -10.64 62.72
C SER A 659 -4.32 -9.56 61.89
N SER A 660 -3.30 -8.88 62.44
CA SER A 660 -2.48 -7.92 61.70
C SER A 660 -1.60 -8.59 60.63
N VAL A 661 -1.06 -9.78 60.91
CA VAL A 661 -0.33 -10.59 59.92
C VAL A 661 -1.28 -10.97 58.78
N ASP A 662 -2.46 -11.50 59.07
CA ASP A 662 -3.43 -11.93 58.06
C ASP A 662 -3.86 -10.77 57.13
N LEU A 663 -4.09 -9.58 57.72
CA LEU A 663 -4.45 -8.38 56.96
C LEU A 663 -3.29 -7.90 56.07
N ALA A 664 -2.06 -7.91 56.60
CA ALA A 664 -0.88 -7.50 55.84
C ALA A 664 -0.53 -8.49 54.72
N GLU A 665 -0.70 -9.80 54.94
CA GLU A 665 -0.55 -10.81 53.88
C GLU A 665 -1.60 -10.63 52.77
N SER A 666 -2.86 -10.36 53.13
CA SER A 666 -3.90 -10.03 52.15
C SER A 666 -3.56 -8.78 51.33
N ALA A 667 -3.06 -7.72 51.98
CA ALA A 667 -2.62 -6.51 51.29
C ALA A 667 -1.45 -6.79 50.34
N GLY A 668 -0.50 -7.64 50.75
CA GLY A 668 0.61 -8.12 49.91
C GLY A 668 0.11 -8.84 48.66
N HIS A 669 -0.83 -9.78 48.82
CA HIS A 669 -1.43 -10.51 47.69
C HIS A 669 -2.15 -9.60 46.68
N LEU A 670 -2.87 -8.57 47.16
CA LEU A 670 -3.50 -7.60 46.28
C LEU A 670 -2.46 -6.81 45.46
N LEU A 671 -1.35 -6.41 46.07
CA LEU A 671 -0.26 -5.70 45.40
C LEU A 671 0.45 -6.61 44.37
N ASP A 672 0.70 -7.88 44.70
CA ASP A 672 1.28 -8.85 43.77
C ASP A 672 0.40 -9.10 42.54
N GLY A 673 -0.94 -9.02 42.68
CA GLY A 673 -1.88 -9.07 41.54
C GLY A 673 -2.00 -7.75 40.76
N MET A 674 -1.75 -6.62 41.41
CA MET A 674 -1.87 -5.29 40.81
C MET A 674 -0.71 -4.97 39.86
N VAL A 675 0.51 -5.37 40.21
CA VAL A 675 1.71 -5.10 39.38
C VAL A 675 1.59 -5.69 37.95
N PRO A 676 1.22 -6.97 37.76
CA PRO A 676 0.98 -7.53 36.42
C PRO A 676 -0.14 -6.80 35.66
N SER A 677 -1.19 -6.37 36.36
CA SER A 677 -2.32 -5.66 35.76
C SER A 677 -1.91 -4.29 35.22
N ILE A 678 -1.10 -3.54 35.99
CA ILE A 678 -0.56 -2.24 35.56
C ILE A 678 0.40 -2.41 34.37
N ARG A 679 1.23 -3.46 34.37
CA ARG A 679 2.10 -3.77 33.21
C ARG A 679 1.29 -4.04 31.94
N ARG A 680 0.19 -4.80 32.07
CA ARG A 680 -0.72 -5.05 30.95
C ARG A 680 -1.39 -3.77 30.44
N THR A 681 -1.69 -2.82 31.34
CA THR A 681 -2.12 -1.47 30.94
C THR A 681 -1.03 -0.74 30.14
N SER A 682 0.24 -0.81 30.57
CA SER A 682 1.38 -0.28 29.80
C SER A 682 1.45 -0.87 28.40
N ASP A 683 1.37 -2.19 28.27
CA ASP A 683 1.45 -2.89 26.97
C ASP A 683 0.34 -2.40 26.01
N LEU A 684 -0.90 -2.32 26.49
CA LEU A 684 -2.04 -1.81 25.70
C LEU A 684 -1.86 -0.34 25.29
N VAL A 685 -1.25 0.48 26.16
CA VAL A 685 -0.99 1.88 25.86
C VAL A 685 0.12 2.02 24.81
N GLN A 686 1.12 1.14 24.82
CA GLN A 686 2.14 1.09 23.77
C GLN A 686 1.53 0.68 22.41
N GLU A 687 0.57 -0.26 22.41
CA GLU A 687 -0.21 -0.58 21.21
C GLU A 687 -0.98 0.64 20.68
N ILE A 688 -1.58 1.46 21.56
CA ILE A 688 -2.25 2.72 21.16
C ILE A 688 -1.25 3.69 20.54
N SER A 689 -0.04 3.83 21.10
CA SER A 689 1.00 4.69 20.53
C SER A 689 1.42 4.23 19.14
N ALA A 690 1.66 2.93 18.96
CA ALA A 690 2.02 2.34 17.67
C ALA A 690 0.90 2.52 16.62
N ALA A 691 -0.35 2.24 17.00
CA ALA A 691 -1.50 2.47 16.14
C ALA A 691 -1.69 3.95 15.77
N SER A 692 -1.41 4.88 16.69
CA SER A 692 -1.48 6.33 16.43
C SER A 692 -0.37 6.80 15.46
N GLU A 693 0.82 6.22 15.54
CA GLU A 693 1.90 6.48 14.58
C GLU A 693 1.54 5.96 13.17
N GLU A 694 0.92 4.78 13.08
CA GLU A 694 0.39 4.25 11.82
C GLU A 694 -0.74 5.12 11.25
N GLN A 695 -1.67 5.59 12.11
CA GLN A 695 -2.74 6.51 11.71
C GLN A 695 -2.17 7.83 11.17
N THR A 696 -1.09 8.36 11.75
CA THR A 696 -0.43 9.58 11.25
C THR A 696 0.12 9.35 9.84
N SER A 697 0.74 8.20 9.59
CA SER A 697 1.19 7.83 8.24
C SER A 697 0.00 7.70 7.27
N GLY A 698 -1.09 7.06 7.68
CA GLY A 698 -2.31 6.92 6.88
C GLY A 698 -2.95 8.27 6.54
N VAL A 699 -3.07 9.17 7.51
CA VAL A 699 -3.57 10.54 7.29
C VAL A 699 -2.66 11.33 6.36
N GLY A 700 -1.33 11.13 6.44
CA GLY A 700 -0.38 11.71 5.49
C GLY A 700 -0.67 11.30 4.03
N GLN A 701 -0.99 10.02 3.80
CA GLN A 701 -1.38 9.54 2.47
C GLN A 701 -2.71 10.13 2.00
N ILE A 702 -3.71 10.23 2.89
CA ILE A 702 -5.00 10.85 2.58
C ILE A 702 -4.81 12.33 2.22
N ASN A 703 -3.96 13.04 2.94
CA ASN A 703 -3.64 14.45 2.64
C ASN A 703 -3.02 14.60 1.24
N CYS A 704 -2.09 13.73 0.84
CA CYS A 704 -1.57 13.72 -0.53
C CYS A 704 -2.67 13.50 -1.58
N ALA A 705 -3.63 12.60 -1.32
CA ALA A 705 -4.76 12.37 -2.21
C ALA A 705 -5.68 13.59 -2.31
N VAL A 706 -5.93 14.30 -1.21
CA VAL A 706 -6.71 15.55 -1.19
C VAL A 706 -6.02 16.67 -1.98
N VAL A 707 -4.69 16.80 -1.88
CA VAL A 707 -3.91 17.73 -2.70
C VAL A 707 -4.04 17.40 -4.19
N GLN A 708 -3.98 16.13 -4.56
CA GLN A 708 -4.18 15.69 -5.94
C GLN A 708 -5.61 15.95 -6.44
N LEU A 709 -6.61 15.74 -5.58
CA LEU A 709 -8.00 16.09 -5.87
C LEU A 709 -8.14 17.59 -6.12
N ASN A 710 -7.54 18.45 -5.28
CA ASN A 710 -7.54 19.90 -5.48
C ASN A 710 -6.98 20.28 -6.86
N GLN A 711 -5.85 19.69 -7.25
CA GLN A 711 -5.24 19.95 -8.56
C GLN A 711 -6.16 19.52 -9.71
N THR A 712 -6.83 18.39 -9.59
CA THR A 712 -7.81 17.91 -10.60
C THR A 712 -9.04 18.81 -10.65
N THR A 713 -9.50 19.33 -9.51
CA THR A 713 -10.60 20.30 -9.44
C THR A 713 -10.23 21.61 -10.14
N GLN A 714 -9.02 22.13 -9.91
CA GLN A 714 -8.52 23.33 -10.60
C GLN A 714 -8.42 23.10 -12.11
N GLN A 715 -7.93 21.93 -12.54
CA GLN A 715 -7.92 21.56 -13.96
C GLN A 715 -9.34 21.50 -14.54
N SER A 716 -10.32 20.99 -13.79
CA SER A 716 -11.72 20.94 -14.23
C SER A 716 -12.31 22.33 -14.41
N ALA A 717 -11.96 23.29 -13.53
CA ALA A 717 -12.35 24.68 -13.67
C ALA A 717 -11.71 25.32 -14.92
N ALA A 718 -10.41 25.11 -15.16
CA ALA A 718 -9.73 25.59 -16.36
C ALA A 718 -10.33 25.01 -17.65
N ASN A 719 -10.62 23.70 -17.65
CA ASN A 719 -11.27 23.04 -18.78
C ASN A 719 -12.69 23.58 -19.02
N ALA A 720 -13.41 23.98 -17.97
CA ALA A 720 -14.72 24.61 -18.09
C ALA A 720 -14.61 26.00 -18.75
N GLU A 721 -13.62 26.81 -18.38
CA GLU A 721 -13.34 28.09 -19.04
C GLU A 721 -12.97 27.91 -20.52
N GLU A 722 -12.12 26.93 -20.84
CA GLU A 722 -11.73 26.63 -22.22
C GLU A 722 -12.92 26.12 -23.06
N LEU A 723 -13.78 25.27 -22.49
CA LEU A 723 -15.02 24.82 -23.13
C LEU A 723 -15.98 25.97 -23.39
N ALA A 724 -16.11 26.91 -22.45
CA ALA A 724 -16.95 28.09 -22.62
C ALA A 724 -16.43 28.99 -23.76
N ALA A 725 -15.13 29.25 -23.80
CA ALA A 725 -14.49 30.02 -24.88
C ALA A 725 -14.66 29.33 -26.24
N THR A 726 -14.49 28.01 -26.30
CA THR A 726 -14.71 27.22 -27.52
C THR A 726 -16.17 27.30 -27.97
N ALA A 727 -17.12 27.23 -27.03
CA ALA A 727 -18.54 27.36 -27.33
C ALA A 727 -18.89 28.73 -27.93
N GLU A 728 -18.32 29.82 -27.38
CA GLU A 728 -18.49 31.17 -27.91
C GLU A 728 -17.90 31.31 -29.32
N GLU A 729 -16.71 30.75 -29.56
CA GLU A 729 -16.06 30.80 -30.88
C GLU A 729 -16.85 30.01 -31.93
N VAL A 730 -17.30 28.80 -31.61
CA VAL A 730 -18.11 27.97 -32.52
C VAL A 730 -19.47 28.62 -32.79
N SER A 731 -20.08 29.25 -31.78
CA SER A 731 -21.31 30.03 -31.96
C SER A 731 -21.10 31.20 -32.92
N SER A 732 -20.01 31.96 -32.76
CA SER A 732 -19.67 33.07 -33.67
C SER A 732 -19.42 32.60 -35.10
N GLN A 733 -18.73 31.47 -35.29
CA GLN A 733 -18.52 30.89 -36.62
C GLN A 733 -19.82 30.42 -37.27
N ALA A 734 -20.73 29.83 -36.49
CA ALA A 734 -22.06 29.45 -36.97
C ALA A 734 -22.89 30.68 -37.41
N GLU A 735 -22.85 31.77 -36.64
CA GLU A 735 -23.50 33.04 -37.01
C GLU A 735 -22.88 33.63 -38.29
N GLN A 736 -21.55 33.65 -38.42
CA GLN A 736 -20.87 34.14 -39.62
C GLN A 736 -21.24 33.33 -40.86
N LEU A 737 -21.37 32.01 -40.75
CA LEU A 737 -21.84 31.15 -41.83
C LEU A 737 -23.27 31.50 -42.25
N GLN A 738 -24.18 31.71 -41.29
CA GLN A 738 -25.56 32.13 -41.60
C GLN A 738 -25.58 33.50 -42.30
N VAL A 739 -24.77 34.46 -41.84
CA VAL A 739 -24.65 35.78 -42.48
C VAL A 739 -24.12 35.65 -43.92
N LEU A 740 -23.13 34.80 -44.16
CA LEU A 740 -22.60 34.57 -45.50
C LEU A 740 -23.63 33.92 -46.43
N MET A 741 -24.42 32.98 -45.91
CA MET A 741 -25.48 32.32 -46.68
C MET A 741 -26.67 33.24 -46.99
N ASN A 742 -26.89 34.31 -46.22
CA ASN A 742 -27.94 35.32 -46.50
C ASN A 742 -27.73 36.09 -47.82
N PHE A 743 -26.54 36.03 -48.42
CA PHE A 743 -26.32 36.53 -49.78
C PHE A 743 -27.21 35.81 -50.80
N PHE A 744 -27.44 34.51 -50.61
CA PHE A 744 -28.22 33.69 -51.53
C PHE A 744 -29.71 33.70 -51.20
N ARG A 745 -30.54 34.14 -52.15
CA ARG A 745 -32.01 34.11 -52.04
C ARG A 745 -32.53 32.84 -52.72
N THR A 746 -33.05 31.91 -51.93
CA THR A 746 -33.51 30.59 -52.43
C THR A 746 -35.00 30.53 -52.77
N GLY A 747 -35.69 31.67 -52.81
CA GLY A 747 -37.15 31.74 -53.02
C GLY A 747 -37.96 31.24 -51.81
N PRO A 748 -39.30 31.37 -51.80
CA PRO A 748 -40.11 30.86 -50.70
C PRO A 748 -39.95 29.34 -50.64
N ALA A 749 -39.44 28.84 -49.52
CA ALA A 749 -39.33 27.42 -49.25
C ALA A 749 -40.69 26.76 -49.52
N SER A 750 -40.76 25.89 -50.52
CA SER A 750 -41.89 24.97 -50.64
C SER A 750 -41.94 24.18 -49.34
N ALA A 751 -43.02 24.38 -48.57
CA ALA A 751 -43.20 23.84 -47.23
C ALA A 751 -42.88 22.35 -47.20
N ALA A 752 -41.67 22.01 -46.74
CA ALA A 752 -41.37 20.69 -46.23
C ALA A 752 -42.18 20.51 -44.94
N PRO A 753 -42.65 19.29 -44.63
CA PRO A 753 -43.48 19.05 -43.45
C PRO A 753 -42.67 19.46 -42.21
N ALA A 754 -43.26 20.33 -41.39
CA ALA A 754 -42.66 20.75 -40.14
C ALA A 754 -42.25 19.52 -39.33
N PRO A 755 -41.02 19.46 -38.77
CA PRO A 755 -40.65 18.41 -37.86
C PRO A 755 -41.65 18.41 -36.71
N THR A 756 -42.24 17.24 -36.45
CA THR A 756 -43.19 17.06 -35.35
C THR A 756 -42.50 17.53 -34.06
N PRO A 757 -43.06 18.48 -33.30
CA PRO A 757 -42.43 18.92 -32.07
C PRO A 757 -42.38 17.72 -31.13
N LEU A 758 -41.18 17.29 -30.77
CA LEU A 758 -41.00 16.43 -29.61
C LEU A 758 -41.65 17.16 -28.41
N PRO A 759 -42.40 16.45 -27.56
CA PRO A 759 -43.08 17.09 -26.44
C PRO A 759 -42.05 17.83 -25.59
N ARG A 760 -42.20 19.16 -25.50
CA ARG A 760 -41.52 19.98 -24.50
C ARG A 760 -41.83 19.36 -23.15
N ARG A 761 -40.85 18.67 -22.57
CA ARG A 761 -40.89 18.26 -21.17
C ARG A 761 -40.98 19.57 -20.37
N ALA A 762 -42.08 19.73 -19.64
CA ALA A 762 -42.33 20.90 -18.81
C ALA A 762 -41.10 21.19 -17.94
N PRO A 763 -40.77 22.47 -17.68
CA PRO A 763 -39.71 22.80 -16.74
C PRO A 763 -40.05 22.13 -15.41
N ALA A 764 -39.11 21.33 -14.89
CA ALA A 764 -39.23 20.81 -13.54
C ALA A 764 -39.38 22.03 -12.60
N PRO A 765 -40.30 21.98 -11.62
CA PRO A 765 -40.42 23.06 -10.64
C PRO A 765 -39.06 23.28 -9.97
N PRO A 766 -38.71 24.51 -9.58
CA PRO A 766 -37.45 24.78 -8.91
C PRO A 766 -37.32 23.85 -7.71
N ALA A 767 -36.20 23.12 -7.64
CA ALA A 767 -35.87 22.29 -6.51
C ALA A 767 -35.95 23.18 -5.26
N ARG A 768 -36.96 22.91 -4.45
CA ARG A 768 -37.19 23.60 -3.19
C ARG A 768 -35.97 23.27 -2.32
N ALA A 769 -35.16 24.29 -2.01
CA ALA A 769 -34.04 24.15 -1.09
C ALA A 769 -34.47 23.32 0.12
N PRO A 770 -33.66 22.34 0.57
CA PRO A 770 -33.98 21.62 1.79
C PRO A 770 -33.95 22.65 2.92
N ARG A 771 -35.12 22.94 3.49
CA ARG A 771 -35.20 23.63 4.77
C ARG A 771 -34.45 22.75 5.77
N LEU A 772 -33.33 23.26 6.27
CA LEU A 772 -32.72 22.85 7.54
C LEU A 772 -33.83 22.74 8.57
N ARG A 773 -34.29 21.51 8.81
CA ARG A 773 -35.14 21.18 9.94
C ARG A 773 -34.19 21.02 11.11
N ALA A 774 -34.18 22.04 11.97
CA ALA A 774 -33.48 22.00 13.24
C ALA A 774 -33.78 20.67 13.95
N LEU A 775 -32.73 19.89 14.19
CA LEU A 775 -32.77 18.69 15.02
C LEU A 775 -32.90 19.14 16.48
N ALA A 776 -34.15 19.27 16.94
CA ALA A 776 -34.45 19.20 18.36
C ALA A 776 -34.73 17.72 18.71
N GLY A 777 -33.82 17.18 19.53
CA GLY A 777 -33.86 15.96 20.35
C GLY A 777 -34.85 14.83 20.04
N ALA A 778 -34.31 13.64 19.75
CA ALA A 778 -34.87 12.37 20.20
C ALA A 778 -33.79 11.28 20.26
N ALA A 779 -33.84 10.48 21.33
CA ALA A 779 -32.87 9.49 21.82
C ALA A 779 -32.62 8.27 20.88
N PRO A 780 -31.54 7.49 21.10
CA PRO A 780 -31.12 6.44 20.17
C PRO A 780 -31.87 5.11 20.40
N ALA A 781 -32.11 4.38 19.31
CA ALA A 781 -32.56 2.98 19.29
C ALA A 781 -31.56 2.13 18.47
N PRO A 782 -31.46 0.81 18.73
CA PRO A 782 -30.19 0.09 18.69
C PRO A 782 -29.80 -0.46 17.31
N ALA A 783 -28.50 -0.65 17.14
CA ALA A 783 -27.84 -1.16 15.95
C ALA A 783 -28.30 -2.56 15.54
N ALA A 784 -28.74 -2.69 14.28
CA ALA A 784 -28.85 -3.97 13.60
C ALA A 784 -27.48 -4.35 13.03
N ARG A 785 -27.02 -5.57 13.36
CA ARG A 785 -25.78 -6.18 12.86
C ARG A 785 -25.84 -6.31 11.34
N LEU A 786 -24.75 -5.93 10.68
CA LEU A 786 -24.49 -6.25 9.28
C LEU A 786 -24.15 -7.74 9.17
N ASP A 787 -24.75 -8.39 8.18
CA ASP A 787 -24.58 -9.80 7.86
C ASP A 787 -23.38 -9.95 6.90
N GLU A 788 -22.31 -10.57 7.40
CA GLU A 788 -21.02 -10.73 6.68
C GLU A 788 -21.05 -11.83 5.61
N THR A 789 -22.17 -12.52 5.37
CA THR A 789 -22.26 -13.56 4.33
C THR A 789 -22.43 -13.01 2.90
N ALA A 790 -22.44 -11.68 2.71
CA ALA A 790 -22.69 -11.05 1.41
C ALA A 790 -21.42 -10.77 0.56
N PHE A 791 -20.22 -11.14 1.02
CA PHE A 791 -18.95 -10.80 0.34
C PHE A 791 -18.26 -11.94 -0.42
N GLU A 792 -18.96 -13.04 -0.71
CA GLU A 792 -18.45 -14.06 -1.64
C GLU A 792 -19.30 -14.10 -2.91
N THR A 793 -19.07 -13.16 -3.85
CA THR A 793 -19.05 -13.44 -5.30
C THR A 793 -18.67 -12.18 -6.11
N PHE A 794 -17.64 -12.38 -6.94
CA PHE A 794 -17.04 -11.52 -7.98
C PHE A 794 -16.02 -10.45 -7.58
#